data_AF-C9SFE6-F1
#
_entry.id   AF-C9SFE6-F1
#
_cell.length_a   1.000
_cell.length_b   1.000
_cell.length_c   1.000
_cell.angle_alpha   90.00
_cell.angle_beta   90.00
_cell.angle_gamma   90.00
#
_symmetry.space_group_name_H-M   'P 1'
#
loop_
_entity.id
_entity.type
_entity.pdbx_description
1 polymer ?
#
loop_
_entity_poly.entity_id
_entity_poly.type
_entity_poly.pdbx_seq_one_letter_code
_entity_poly.pdbx_strand_id
1 'polypeptide(L)'
;MAPSVMIEPPHSPPKHMIAKFARDDAPSLLNPDYIVTPSTPSVPSRSFKIPSRTSTPTLEPRKSPMLTASRPPSPPPPRRSGEMRREKPPPPISRNEKPLIPAQRRTSVFADPIRLPEPRRQSQETSPFNSPPSSPGSPGGDTPPLPSWPRPHVAQTDVLRPRKLDLGSSNAPKRIVSTPTTGVIPPPTRVPGRSNTVVDRSLDRSAPPDVRSIRTSAPAQASSALPSTSNPAAQPPITKADGVNQGSTYPDPSNTNRRAPSVKQGLLTRVWSLRDGELLVNLAHGEGVKATSIAFKPGSNVDEEGQRLWIGTNMGEILEADIATQTIVAKKATAHARHEVIKIYRHYNELWTLDESGTLAIWGPDEDHTPNLNGNPHQTYRLPRTHAFSMVVGDLLWHATGKEIRIFAPTLEGETQFQVLIRPLVQDSAGEVTSGTLMRTHPTRAFFGHVDGKVSIYNTKDFSCLAVLSISGYKINSLTGVGDYIWAGFNNGKISVYDISQTPWTIKKEWQAHENPVVKIVSDPSSCYRMDRLQVISLGADNVIRVWDGLLQEDWQEDEMKAQEAQYCDFEDIKALVMSWNAGAPTPHSLRYADQDATFIRNLLQSSDSPDMLIFGFQELVDLEDKTATAKRFFKSKKKEGSDQERMSHQYRDWRDFLMKSLDDHMPRHDLYHLLHTATLVGLFTCIFVKSSLRDRIRNLSASEVKRGMGGLHGNKGAIVVRFLVDDTSMCFINCHLAAGQSQANSRHNDIAAILETPLLPAERDPNKRIDSYTGGGDGTLILDHELSFEELPIKFAPTYKYDVGTDDYDTSEKRRSPAWCDRLLYRGRGRIKQLDYVRHEVRVSDHRPVTGRFRFTVKRIDPRDRAVAWMDCQVRFEDLRAREENNEK
;
A
#
# COMPACT_ATOMS: atom_id res chain seq x y z
N MET A 1 28.84 29.25 -10.34
CA MET A 1 29.67 28.42 -11.26
C MET A 1 30.71 27.67 -10.44
N ALA A 2 31.35 26.65 -11.02
CA ALA A 2 31.94 25.49 -10.31
C ALA A 2 30.84 24.55 -9.74
N PRO A 3 31.07 23.22 -9.67
CA PRO A 3 30.14 22.30 -10.34
C PRO A 3 29.43 21.28 -9.45
N SER A 4 28.30 20.77 -9.95
CA SER A 4 27.59 19.59 -9.43
C SER A 4 28.25 18.29 -9.90
N VAL A 5 28.57 17.39 -8.96
CA VAL A 5 29.02 16.01 -9.27
C VAL A 5 27.84 15.05 -9.10
N MET A 6 27.49 14.34 -10.17
CA MET A 6 26.55 13.22 -10.15
C MET A 6 27.30 11.91 -9.91
N ILE A 7 26.70 10.97 -9.17
CA ILE A 7 27.23 9.62 -8.96
C ILE A 7 26.26 8.63 -9.61
N GLU A 8 26.74 7.85 -10.58
CA GLU A 8 25.95 6.83 -11.28
C GLU A 8 25.93 5.49 -10.52
N PRO A 9 24.86 4.69 -10.64
CA PRO A 9 24.80 3.34 -10.09
C PRO A 9 25.70 2.34 -10.86
N PRO A 10 26.20 1.28 -10.22
CA PRO A 10 27.18 0.38 -10.83
C PRO A 10 26.55 -0.57 -11.88
N HIS A 11 27.01 -0.48 -13.12
CA HIS A 11 26.74 -1.47 -14.16
C HIS A 11 27.63 -2.72 -14.01
N SER A 12 27.05 -3.90 -14.26
CA SER A 12 27.78 -5.18 -14.35
C SER A 12 28.71 -5.23 -15.58
N PRO A 13 29.95 -5.74 -15.46
CA PRO A 13 30.92 -5.72 -16.55
C PRO A 13 30.63 -6.74 -17.67
N PRO A 14 30.82 -6.39 -18.96
CA PRO A 14 30.80 -7.34 -20.08
C PRO A 14 31.98 -8.32 -20.09
N LYS A 15 31.85 -9.41 -20.85
CA LYS A 15 32.93 -10.38 -21.08
C LYS A 15 33.75 -10.04 -22.33
N HIS A 16 35.07 -10.29 -22.25
CA HIS A 16 36.07 -10.31 -23.33
C HIS A 16 36.26 -9.03 -24.17
N MET A 17 37.43 -8.40 -24.03
CA MET A 17 38.53 -8.58 -25.00
C MET A 17 39.89 -8.27 -24.35
N ILE A 18 40.98 -8.61 -25.02
CA ILE A 18 42.36 -8.58 -24.48
C ILE A 18 43.19 -7.53 -25.22
N ALA A 19 43.94 -6.72 -24.46
CA ALA A 19 45.15 -6.05 -24.93
C ALA A 19 46.19 -6.01 -23.81
N LYS A 20 47.45 -6.35 -24.11
CA LYS A 20 48.60 -6.28 -23.19
C LYS A 20 49.79 -5.67 -23.92
N PHE A 21 50.40 -4.65 -23.29
CA PHE A 21 51.79 -4.20 -23.48
C PHE A 21 52.20 -3.47 -22.18
N ALA A 22 53.43 -3.55 -21.68
CA ALA A 22 54.53 -4.46 -21.98
C ALA A 22 55.50 -4.48 -20.79
N ARG A 23 56.20 -5.60 -20.58
CA ARG A 23 57.68 -5.67 -20.60
C ARG A 23 58.18 -7.09 -20.36
N ASP A 24 59.36 -7.32 -20.89
CA ASP A 24 60.02 -8.61 -21.00
C ASP A 24 60.99 -8.84 -19.84
N ASP A 25 61.25 -10.11 -19.53
CA ASP A 25 62.58 -10.65 -19.82
C ASP A 25 62.45 -12.16 -20.16
N ALA A 26 63.40 -12.65 -20.95
CA ALA A 26 63.37 -13.97 -21.62
C ALA A 26 64.28 -14.99 -20.87
N PRO A 27 64.57 -16.23 -21.35
CA PRO A 27 64.17 -16.93 -22.59
C PRO A 27 63.60 -18.36 -22.31
N SER A 28 63.49 -19.36 -23.19
CA SER A 28 64.11 -19.62 -24.50
C SER A 28 63.45 -20.72 -25.36
N LEU A 29 63.71 -20.69 -26.68
CA LEU A 29 63.76 -21.79 -27.68
C LEU A 29 62.48 -22.26 -28.45
N LEU A 30 62.57 -22.10 -29.79
CA LEU A 30 62.16 -23.04 -30.87
C LEU A 30 60.67 -23.19 -31.30
N ASN A 31 60.13 -22.08 -31.82
CA ASN A 31 59.76 -21.86 -33.25
C ASN A 31 60.24 -22.91 -34.30
N PRO A 32 59.61 -23.08 -35.51
CA PRO A 32 58.19 -23.12 -35.94
C PRO A 32 57.80 -24.56 -36.46
N ASP A 33 56.81 -24.91 -37.30
CA ASP A 33 56.46 -24.42 -38.66
C ASP A 33 55.19 -25.09 -39.31
N TYR A 34 54.65 -24.46 -40.37
CA TYR A 34 53.70 -24.90 -41.44
C TYR A 34 52.34 -25.62 -41.18
N ILE A 35 51.25 -24.90 -41.53
CA ILE A 35 50.15 -25.22 -42.48
C ILE A 35 49.73 -26.70 -42.73
N VAL A 36 48.43 -27.02 -42.59
CA VAL A 36 47.61 -27.81 -43.55
C VAL A 36 46.09 -27.88 -43.21
N THR A 37 45.25 -27.98 -44.25
CA THR A 37 43.85 -28.48 -44.27
C THR A 37 43.63 -29.23 -45.60
N PRO A 38 42.72 -30.23 -45.80
CA PRO A 38 41.64 -30.76 -44.92
C PRO A 38 41.48 -32.33 -44.93
N SER A 39 40.30 -32.83 -44.46
CA SER A 39 39.56 -34.08 -44.85
C SER A 39 40.04 -35.53 -44.50
N THR A 40 39.27 -36.21 -43.62
CA THR A 40 38.50 -37.53 -43.70
C THR A 40 38.93 -38.69 -44.65
N PRO A 41 38.47 -39.98 -44.53
CA PRO A 41 37.34 -40.59 -43.73
C PRO A 41 37.57 -42.02 -43.11
N SER A 42 36.55 -42.66 -42.49
CA SER A 42 36.10 -44.08 -42.69
C SER A 42 35.07 -44.61 -41.64
N VAL A 43 34.26 -45.64 -41.97
CA VAL A 43 33.06 -46.16 -41.22
C VAL A 43 32.80 -47.66 -41.55
N PRO A 44 32.48 -48.57 -40.58
CA PRO A 44 31.14 -49.21 -40.44
C PRO A 44 30.69 -49.43 -38.95
N SER A 45 29.41 -49.41 -38.51
CA SER A 45 28.15 -50.12 -38.90
C SER A 45 28.03 -51.55 -38.29
N ARG A 46 26.88 -52.09 -37.80
CA ARG A 46 25.44 -51.81 -38.10
C ARG A 46 24.46 -52.24 -36.95
N SER A 47 23.23 -51.71 -37.04
CA SER A 47 21.97 -51.89 -36.26
C SER A 47 21.50 -53.29 -35.79
N PHE A 48 20.62 -53.35 -34.74
CA PHE A 48 19.46 -54.28 -34.66
C PHE A 48 18.26 -53.75 -33.82
N LYS A 49 17.22 -54.57 -33.57
CA LYS A 49 15.80 -54.18 -33.28
C LYS A 49 15.24 -54.51 -31.87
N ILE A 50 14.07 -53.94 -31.57
CA ILE A 50 13.12 -54.19 -30.46
C ILE A 50 12.55 -55.63 -30.44
N PRO A 51 12.26 -56.21 -29.25
CA PRO A 51 11.21 -57.21 -29.04
C PRO A 51 10.00 -56.67 -28.23
N SER A 52 8.80 -57.27 -28.39
CA SER A 52 7.56 -56.78 -27.74
C SER A 52 6.52 -57.86 -27.44
N ARG A 53 5.79 -57.68 -26.33
CA ARG A 53 4.49 -58.30 -25.95
C ARG A 53 4.34 -59.83 -25.82
N THR A 54 3.88 -60.20 -24.62
CA THR A 54 2.77 -61.14 -24.29
C THR A 54 2.12 -60.55 -23.03
N SER A 55 0.84 -60.64 -22.67
CA SER A 55 -0.45 -61.03 -23.27
C SER A 55 -1.50 -60.79 -22.14
N THR A 56 -2.73 -60.38 -22.47
CA THR A 56 -3.87 -60.10 -21.58
C THR A 56 -4.35 -61.30 -20.73
N PRO A 57 -5.29 -61.14 -19.74
CA PRO A 57 -6.16 -59.99 -19.39
C PRO A 57 -5.91 -59.48 -17.93
N THR A 58 -6.79 -58.93 -17.07
CA THR A 58 -8.27 -58.78 -17.00
C THR A 58 -8.71 -57.69 -15.98
N LEU A 59 -10.00 -57.30 -16.02
CA LEU A 59 -10.84 -56.71 -14.95
C LEU A 59 -10.65 -55.25 -14.48
N GLU A 60 -11.45 -54.37 -15.07
CA GLU A 60 -12.39 -53.52 -14.30
C GLU A 60 -13.58 -54.36 -13.74
N PRO A 61 -14.46 -53.85 -12.87
CA PRO A 61 -14.43 -52.59 -12.10
C PRO A 61 -14.73 -52.79 -10.58
N ARG A 62 -14.69 -51.71 -9.78
CA ARG A 62 -15.89 -51.16 -9.06
C ARG A 62 -15.59 -50.13 -7.96
N LYS A 63 -16.50 -49.15 -7.94
CA LYS A 63 -16.80 -48.12 -6.93
C LYS A 63 -16.47 -48.47 -5.47
N SER A 64 -15.80 -47.55 -4.78
CA SER A 64 -15.77 -47.45 -3.32
C SER A 64 -17.12 -46.95 -2.76
N PRO A 65 -17.53 -47.43 -1.57
CA PRO A 65 -18.36 -46.69 -0.64
C PRO A 65 -17.54 -46.16 0.57
N MET A 66 -18.17 -45.35 1.42
CA MET A 66 -17.57 -44.63 2.55
C MET A 66 -17.17 -45.54 3.72
N LEU A 67 -16.28 -45.07 4.62
CA LEU A 67 -16.63 -44.86 6.04
C LEU A 67 -15.55 -44.13 6.88
N THR A 68 -15.96 -43.76 8.08
CA THR A 68 -15.42 -42.83 9.10
C THR A 68 -14.02 -43.06 9.70
N ALA A 69 -13.48 -41.95 10.21
CA ALA A 69 -12.27 -41.76 11.04
C ALA A 69 -11.87 -42.81 12.10
N SER A 70 -10.56 -42.92 12.34
CA SER A 70 -9.95 -43.11 13.68
C SER A 70 -8.43 -42.78 13.69
N ARG A 71 -7.80 -42.80 14.86
CA ARG A 71 -6.47 -42.23 15.18
C ARG A 71 -5.37 -43.32 15.35
N PRO A 72 -4.15 -43.13 14.81
CA PRO A 72 -3.06 -44.12 14.93
C PRO A 72 -2.31 -44.08 16.28
N PRO A 73 -1.64 -45.19 16.69
CA PRO A 73 -0.97 -45.36 17.99
C PRO A 73 0.57 -45.19 17.96
N SER A 74 1.21 -45.24 19.14
CA SER A 74 2.66 -45.11 19.36
C SER A 74 3.44 -46.44 19.24
N PRO A 75 4.75 -46.42 18.86
CA PRO A 75 5.60 -47.63 18.71
C PRO A 75 6.32 -48.09 20.02
N PRO A 76 6.88 -49.33 20.08
CA PRO A 76 7.38 -49.99 21.30
C PRO A 76 8.92 -50.00 21.52
N PRO A 77 9.44 -50.48 22.68
CA PRO A 77 10.85 -50.36 23.10
C PRO A 77 11.66 -51.69 23.24
N PRO A 78 13.01 -51.65 23.39
CA PRO A 78 13.84 -52.81 23.76
C PRO A 78 14.66 -52.70 25.08
N ARG A 79 14.35 -53.61 26.03
CA ARG A 79 15.20 -54.40 26.97
C ARG A 79 16.41 -53.79 27.77
N ARG A 80 16.28 -53.87 29.12
CA ARG A 80 17.19 -54.41 30.19
C ARG A 80 18.71 -54.55 29.93
N SER A 81 19.60 -54.35 30.93
CA SER A 81 19.61 -55.04 32.25
C SER A 81 20.37 -54.33 33.39
N GLY A 82 20.18 -54.79 34.64
CA GLY A 82 20.89 -54.35 35.86
C GLY A 82 19.95 -54.30 37.08
N GLU A 83 20.24 -55.04 38.17
CA GLU A 83 19.36 -55.17 39.35
C GLU A 83 19.97 -54.57 40.62
N MET A 84 19.11 -54.09 41.54
CA MET A 84 18.97 -54.67 42.88
C MET A 84 17.58 -54.34 43.51
N ARG A 85 17.09 -55.25 44.36
CA ARG A 85 15.87 -55.17 45.22
C ARG A 85 16.28 -54.70 46.63
N ARG A 86 15.42 -54.31 47.60
CA ARG A 86 13.95 -54.11 47.79
C ARG A 86 13.81 -53.05 48.93
N GLU A 87 12.66 -52.48 49.37
CA GLU A 87 11.41 -53.09 49.86
C GLU A 87 10.15 -52.19 49.68
N LYS A 88 8.96 -52.78 49.89
CA LYS A 88 7.56 -52.27 49.85
C LYS A 88 6.60 -53.46 50.14
N PRO A 89 5.26 -53.33 50.30
CA PRO A 89 4.36 -52.15 50.27
C PRO A 89 3.99 -51.72 51.72
N PRO A 90 2.73 -51.56 52.26
CA PRO A 90 1.34 -51.68 51.72
C PRO A 90 0.74 -50.35 51.17
N PRO A 91 -0.54 -50.31 50.71
CA PRO A 91 -1.16 -49.09 50.17
C PRO A 91 -2.64 -48.86 50.72
N PRO A 92 -3.67 -48.31 50.01
CA PRO A 92 -4.51 -47.24 50.61
C PRO A 92 -6.03 -47.52 50.70
N ILE A 93 -6.75 -46.70 51.50
CA ILE A 93 -8.23 -46.61 51.51
C ILE A 93 -8.64 -45.12 51.62
N SER A 94 -9.82 -44.76 51.11
CA SER A 94 -10.41 -43.42 51.20
C SER A 94 -11.90 -43.51 51.54
N ARG A 95 -12.38 -42.77 52.57
CA ARG A 95 -13.74 -42.20 52.64
C ARG A 95 -14.06 -41.39 53.93
N ASN A 96 -15.03 -40.49 53.77
CA ASN A 96 -16.10 -40.05 54.68
C ASN A 96 -15.88 -39.05 55.86
N GLU A 97 -16.86 -38.12 55.90
CA GLU A 97 -17.62 -37.56 57.05
C GLU A 97 -17.07 -36.43 57.96
N LYS A 98 -18.03 -35.58 58.38
CA LYS A 98 -17.95 -34.53 59.42
C LYS A 98 -18.46 -35.12 60.75
N PRO A 99 -18.26 -34.47 61.92
CA PRO A 99 -19.39 -33.66 62.46
C PRO A 99 -19.07 -32.49 63.44
N LEU A 100 -20.01 -31.52 63.44
CA LEU A 100 -20.58 -30.77 64.59
C LEU A 100 -19.76 -29.76 65.44
N ILE A 101 -20.53 -29.04 66.29
CA ILE A 101 -20.23 -27.81 67.05
C ILE A 101 -20.51 -28.07 68.56
N PRO A 102 -20.07 -27.21 69.51
CA PRO A 102 -21.05 -26.29 70.14
C PRO A 102 -20.51 -24.89 70.58
N ALA A 103 -21.40 -24.10 71.20
CA ALA A 103 -21.29 -22.67 71.60
C ALA A 103 -20.48 -22.44 72.92
N GLN A 104 -20.42 -21.27 73.63
CA GLN A 104 -21.35 -20.13 73.75
C GLN A 104 -20.79 -18.90 74.56
N ARG A 105 -21.19 -17.66 74.21
CA ARG A 105 -21.27 -16.41 75.06
C ARG A 105 -19.96 -15.79 75.65
N ARG A 106 -19.88 -14.52 76.12
CA ARG A 106 -20.88 -13.46 76.51
C ARG A 106 -20.27 -12.02 76.48
N THR A 107 -21.11 -10.97 76.30
CA THR A 107 -20.96 -9.51 76.66
C THR A 107 -19.70 -8.70 76.25
N SER A 108 -19.68 -7.47 75.66
CA SER A 108 -20.61 -6.34 75.34
C SER A 108 -20.62 -5.11 76.28
N VAL A 109 -20.20 -3.93 75.78
CA VAL A 109 -20.57 -2.57 76.28
C VAL A 109 -20.74 -1.57 75.11
N PHE A 110 -21.77 -0.74 75.23
CA PHE A 110 -22.39 0.34 74.43
C PHE A 110 -21.45 1.42 73.79
N ALA A 111 -21.91 2.31 72.88
CA ALA A 111 -23.27 2.84 72.67
C ALA A 111 -23.69 3.19 71.21
N ASP A 112 -24.99 3.49 71.02
CA ASP A 112 -25.71 3.56 69.73
C ASP A 112 -25.91 4.97 69.12
N PRO A 113 -26.21 5.07 67.80
CA PRO A 113 -26.73 6.26 67.11
C PRO A 113 -28.25 6.24 66.86
N ILE A 114 -28.88 7.43 66.83
CA ILE A 114 -30.31 7.70 66.57
C ILE A 114 -30.38 9.10 65.89
N ARG A 115 -31.19 9.43 64.86
CA ARG A 115 -32.13 8.76 63.93
C ARG A 115 -32.41 9.73 62.77
N LEU A 116 -32.93 9.26 61.62
CA LEU A 116 -34.13 9.80 60.95
C LEU A 116 -34.73 8.70 60.01
N PRO A 117 -36.04 8.74 59.64
CA PRO A 117 -36.76 7.56 59.12
C PRO A 117 -37.06 7.54 57.60
N GLU A 118 -37.57 6.39 57.15
CA GLU A 118 -38.01 6.05 55.78
C GLU A 118 -39.35 6.73 55.38
N PRO A 119 -39.82 6.57 54.13
CA PRO A 119 -40.80 5.50 53.88
C PRO A 119 -40.42 4.50 52.76
N ARG A 120 -41.20 3.41 52.62
CA ARG A 120 -40.90 2.22 51.80
C ARG A 120 -42.00 1.87 50.78
N ARG A 121 -41.57 1.20 49.68
CA ARG A 121 -42.17 0.02 48.96
C ARG A 121 -43.66 0.04 48.53
N GLN A 122 -44.10 -0.68 47.48
CA GLN A 122 -43.42 -1.62 46.55
C GLN A 122 -43.72 -1.23 45.07
N SER A 123 -44.04 -2.02 44.03
CA SER A 123 -44.38 -3.44 43.80
C SER A 123 -43.94 -3.91 42.39
N GLN A 124 -44.38 -5.10 41.97
CA GLN A 124 -44.33 -5.62 40.58
C GLN A 124 -45.65 -5.24 39.84
N GLU A 125 -45.95 -5.55 38.55
CA GLU A 125 -45.35 -6.50 37.59
C GLU A 125 -45.63 -6.15 36.09
N THR A 126 -45.13 -6.99 35.17
CA THR A 126 -44.96 -6.88 33.69
C THR A 126 -46.13 -6.52 32.75
N SER A 127 -45.83 -5.95 31.57
CA SER A 127 -46.64 -6.02 30.32
C SER A 127 -45.84 -5.64 29.03
N PRO A 128 -46.30 -5.96 27.79
CA PRO A 128 -45.39 -6.43 26.71
C PRO A 128 -45.59 -5.83 25.27
N PHE A 129 -44.93 -6.48 24.28
CA PHE A 129 -45.12 -6.50 22.80
C PHE A 129 -44.24 -5.68 21.84
N ASN A 130 -44.10 -6.24 20.61
CA ASN A 130 -43.31 -5.80 19.46
C ASN A 130 -44.22 -5.54 18.24
N SER A 131 -43.95 -4.44 17.51
CA SER A 131 -44.13 -4.28 16.04
C SER A 131 -45.59 -4.39 15.50
N PRO A 132 -45.89 -4.29 14.16
CA PRO A 132 -46.78 -3.21 13.69
C PRO A 132 -47.95 -3.62 12.77
N PRO A 133 -48.89 -2.71 12.44
CA PRO A 133 -49.80 -2.90 11.31
C PRO A 133 -50.01 -1.70 10.36
N SER A 134 -50.05 -2.05 9.07
CA SER A 134 -50.83 -1.55 7.92
C SER A 134 -51.76 -0.33 8.01
N SER A 135 -51.73 0.51 6.96
CA SER A 135 -52.79 1.46 6.56
C SER A 135 -54.07 0.76 6.05
N PRO A 136 -55.25 1.38 6.20
CA PRO A 136 -56.01 1.77 5.00
C PRO A 136 -56.88 3.05 5.13
N GLY A 137 -57.18 3.70 4.00
CA GLY A 137 -58.46 4.41 3.78
C GLY A 137 -58.64 5.87 4.26
N SER A 138 -58.67 6.80 3.30
CA SER A 138 -59.43 8.07 3.35
C SER A 138 -60.96 7.78 3.38
N PRO A 139 -61.90 8.71 3.74
CA PRO A 139 -61.79 10.17 3.54
C PRO A 139 -62.48 11.14 4.56
N GLY A 140 -62.14 12.44 4.43
CA GLY A 140 -63.09 13.56 4.56
C GLY A 140 -63.09 14.41 5.85
N GLY A 141 -63.35 15.73 5.69
CA GLY A 141 -63.99 16.55 6.73
C GLY A 141 -63.17 17.64 7.46
N ASP A 142 -62.99 18.79 6.81
CA ASP A 142 -63.01 20.17 7.34
C ASP A 142 -62.07 20.66 8.48
N THR A 143 -61.84 21.98 8.49
CA THR A 143 -60.96 22.74 9.42
C THR A 143 -61.76 23.82 10.19
N PRO A 144 -61.28 24.27 11.36
CA PRO A 144 -60.71 25.63 11.45
C PRO A 144 -59.43 25.72 12.36
N PRO A 145 -58.73 26.88 12.45
CA PRO A 145 -57.30 26.92 12.77
C PRO A 145 -56.91 27.33 14.21
N LEU A 146 -55.61 27.22 14.51
CA LEU A 146 -54.94 27.71 15.73
C LEU A 146 -53.85 28.76 15.41
N PRO A 147 -53.44 29.62 16.36
CA PRO A 147 -52.79 30.91 16.08
C PRO A 147 -51.27 30.87 15.86
N SER A 148 -50.75 31.94 15.24
CA SER A 148 -49.34 32.12 14.87
C SER A 148 -48.55 33.02 15.82
N TRP A 149 -47.24 32.79 15.89
CA TRP A 149 -46.22 33.70 16.45
C TRP A 149 -45.05 33.85 15.44
N PRO A 150 -44.23 34.92 15.52
CA PRO A 150 -43.72 35.59 14.32
C PRO A 150 -42.38 35.07 13.76
N ARG A 151 -42.15 35.37 12.47
CA ARG A 151 -40.84 35.28 11.78
C ARG A 151 -40.17 36.66 11.66
N PRO A 152 -38.83 36.75 11.60
CA PRO A 152 -38.14 37.96 11.14
C PRO A 152 -38.42 38.29 9.67
N HIS A 153 -38.27 39.55 9.29
CA HIS A 153 -38.58 40.05 7.94
C HIS A 153 -37.52 39.70 6.90
N VAL A 154 -38.00 39.39 5.69
CA VAL A 154 -37.26 39.51 4.42
C VAL A 154 -37.92 40.61 3.61
N ALA A 155 -37.13 41.47 2.96
CA ALA A 155 -37.64 42.48 2.03
C ALA A 155 -37.44 42.01 0.57
N GLN A 156 -38.51 42.05 -0.22
CA GLN A 156 -38.46 41.82 -1.67
C GLN A 156 -38.46 43.16 -2.43
N THR A 157 -37.89 43.16 -3.63
CA THR A 157 -38.14 44.16 -4.69
C THR A 157 -38.26 43.42 -6.02
N ASP A 158 -39.31 43.71 -6.79
CA ASP A 158 -39.76 42.88 -7.92
C ASP A 158 -39.09 43.15 -9.27
N VAL A 159 -39.31 42.22 -10.21
CA VAL A 159 -38.65 42.13 -11.53
C VAL A 159 -39.39 42.89 -12.64
N LEU A 160 -38.67 43.73 -13.42
CA LEU A 160 -39.12 44.13 -14.77
C LEU A 160 -37.99 44.29 -15.82
N ARG A 161 -38.02 43.38 -16.81
CA ARG A 161 -37.75 43.53 -18.27
C ARG A 161 -36.72 44.57 -18.80
N PRO A 162 -35.73 44.14 -19.61
CA PRO A 162 -35.04 44.99 -20.57
C PRO A 162 -35.58 44.84 -22.02
N ARG A 163 -35.82 45.95 -22.73
CA ARG A 163 -35.90 45.95 -24.22
C ARG A 163 -35.72 47.34 -24.86
N LYS A 164 -34.74 47.44 -25.77
CA LYS A 164 -34.52 48.42 -26.87
C LYS A 164 -34.69 49.93 -26.60
N LEU A 165 -33.63 50.67 -26.95
CA LEU A 165 -33.70 51.72 -27.98
C LEU A 165 -32.37 51.79 -28.75
N ASP A 166 -32.36 52.48 -29.90
CA ASP A 166 -31.34 52.36 -30.96
C ASP A 166 -30.93 53.74 -31.52
N LEU A 167 -29.66 53.89 -31.95
CA LEU A 167 -29.01 55.06 -32.58
C LEU A 167 -28.94 56.35 -31.70
N GLY A 168 -27.96 57.25 -31.85
CA GLY A 168 -26.70 57.20 -32.60
C GLY A 168 -26.29 58.57 -33.21
N SER A 169 -25.12 59.13 -32.87
CA SER A 169 -24.52 60.27 -33.61
C SER A 169 -23.03 60.53 -33.30
N SER A 170 -22.17 60.40 -34.31
CA SER A 170 -21.12 61.35 -34.74
C SER A 170 -20.06 60.63 -35.60
N ASN A 171 -19.47 61.32 -36.59
CA ASN A 171 -18.76 60.67 -37.71
C ASN A 171 -17.32 61.19 -37.93
N ALA A 172 -16.38 60.23 -37.97
CA ALA A 172 -15.17 60.23 -38.83
C ALA A 172 -14.11 61.35 -38.58
N PRO A 173 -12.95 61.42 -39.31
CA PRO A 173 -12.44 60.51 -40.35
C PRO A 173 -10.94 60.09 -40.30
N LYS A 174 -10.67 58.90 -40.87
CA LYS A 174 -9.54 58.54 -41.78
C LYS A 174 -8.06 58.83 -41.40
N ARG A 175 -7.34 57.75 -41.02
CA ARG A 175 -6.16 57.13 -41.71
C ARG A 175 -5.01 58.03 -42.23
N ILE A 176 -3.84 57.90 -41.61
CA ILE A 176 -2.45 57.93 -42.16
C ILE A 176 -1.59 57.17 -41.10
N VAL A 177 -0.99 56.00 -41.38
CA VAL A 177 0.31 55.73 -42.05
C VAL A 177 1.52 56.33 -41.35
N SER A 178 2.43 55.48 -40.86
CA SER A 178 3.79 55.85 -40.43
C SER A 178 4.81 54.89 -41.05
N THR A 179 5.54 55.37 -42.07
CA THR A 179 6.61 54.65 -42.79
C THR A 179 8.01 54.97 -42.23
N PRO A 180 9.03 54.12 -42.48
CA PRO A 180 10.36 54.26 -41.88
C PRO A 180 11.30 55.19 -42.66
N THR A 181 12.48 55.50 -42.09
CA THR A 181 13.54 56.26 -42.78
C THR A 181 14.95 55.75 -42.46
N THR A 182 15.70 55.54 -43.53
CA THR A 182 17.13 55.20 -43.76
C THR A 182 18.17 55.94 -42.90
N GLY A 183 19.44 55.51 -42.76
CA GLY A 183 20.15 54.34 -43.32
C GLY A 183 21.61 54.67 -43.78
N VAL A 184 22.58 53.73 -43.62
CA VAL A 184 23.99 53.81 -44.12
C VAL A 184 24.47 52.40 -44.57
N ILE A 185 25.55 52.30 -45.36
CA ILE A 185 25.94 51.12 -46.20
C ILE A 185 27.42 50.66 -45.92
N PRO A 186 28.17 50.08 -46.89
CA PRO A 186 28.55 48.65 -47.16
C PRO A 186 29.88 48.21 -46.43
N PRO A 187 30.69 47.15 -46.80
CA PRO A 187 30.63 46.13 -47.88
C PRO A 187 30.93 44.64 -47.47
N PRO A 188 30.92 43.65 -48.42
CA PRO A 188 31.04 42.21 -48.13
C PRO A 188 32.21 41.44 -48.80
N THR A 189 32.45 40.20 -48.35
CA THR A 189 33.30 39.14 -48.98
C THR A 189 32.83 37.74 -48.51
N ARG A 190 32.96 36.62 -49.24
CA ARG A 190 33.22 36.32 -50.67
C ARG A 190 32.80 34.84 -50.97
N VAL A 191 32.25 34.54 -52.16
CA VAL A 191 31.99 33.15 -52.65
C VAL A 191 33.28 32.51 -53.23
N PRO A 192 33.44 31.17 -53.36
CA PRO A 192 32.69 30.25 -54.25
C PRO A 192 32.33 28.88 -53.59
N GLY A 193 31.69 27.87 -54.21
CA GLY A 193 31.08 27.70 -55.55
C GLY A 193 31.05 26.21 -56.00
N ARG A 194 30.42 25.90 -57.18
CA ARG A 194 30.13 24.55 -57.78
C ARG A 194 28.93 23.81 -57.13
N SER A 195 27.91 23.23 -57.82
CA SER A 195 27.64 22.80 -59.23
C SER A 195 28.40 21.54 -59.69
N ASN A 196 27.92 20.58 -60.50
CA ASN A 196 26.85 20.40 -61.52
C ASN A 196 26.07 19.07 -61.23
N THR A 197 25.04 18.53 -61.92
CA THR A 197 23.99 18.87 -62.94
C THR A 197 22.91 17.75 -62.82
N VAL A 198 21.59 17.96 -62.86
CA VAL A 198 20.67 18.33 -63.98
C VAL A 198 20.45 17.26 -65.06
N VAL A 199 19.27 16.61 -64.96
CA VAL A 199 18.27 16.18 -65.97
C VAL A 199 16.95 16.08 -65.17
N ASP A 200 15.72 16.52 -65.51
CA ASP A 200 14.96 16.94 -66.70
C ASP A 200 13.90 15.91 -67.22
N ARG A 201 12.72 16.43 -67.59
CA ARG A 201 11.53 15.84 -68.28
C ARG A 201 10.68 14.76 -67.56
N SER A 202 9.50 15.07 -66.98
CA SER A 202 8.21 15.61 -67.50
C SER A 202 7.30 14.52 -68.11
N LEU A 203 5.98 14.41 -67.86
CA LEU A 203 4.95 15.46 -67.66
C LEU A 203 3.79 15.08 -66.68
N ASP A 204 3.29 16.10 -65.98
CA ASP A 204 1.87 16.47 -65.67
C ASP A 204 0.73 15.41 -65.60
N ARG A 205 0.09 15.24 -64.41
CA ARG A 205 -1.29 15.75 -64.14
C ARG A 205 -1.84 15.57 -62.71
N SER A 206 -2.29 16.70 -62.14
CA SER A 206 -3.39 16.92 -61.16
C SER A 206 -3.83 15.84 -60.15
N ALA A 207 -3.79 16.17 -58.84
CA ALA A 207 -4.52 15.49 -57.76
C ALA A 207 -5.01 16.50 -56.67
N PRO A 208 -6.18 16.29 -56.03
CA PRO A 208 -6.71 17.10 -54.91
C PRO A 208 -6.15 16.69 -53.51
N PRO A 209 -6.39 17.45 -52.42
CA PRO A 209 -5.28 17.78 -51.49
C PRO A 209 -5.23 17.11 -50.10
N ASP A 210 -4.00 17.13 -49.56
CA ASP A 210 -3.59 17.32 -48.16
C ASP A 210 -4.07 16.38 -47.04
N VAL A 211 -3.34 15.27 -46.88
CA VAL A 211 -3.19 14.58 -45.58
C VAL A 211 -2.32 15.43 -44.64
N ARG A 212 -2.87 15.85 -43.49
CA ARG A 212 -2.12 16.61 -42.47
C ARG A 212 -1.02 15.77 -41.82
N SER A 213 0.24 16.07 -42.14
CA SER A 213 1.38 15.51 -41.41
C SER A 213 1.55 16.19 -40.05
N ILE A 214 1.04 15.56 -38.99
CA ILE A 214 1.29 16.01 -37.62
C ILE A 214 2.77 15.75 -37.29
N ARG A 215 3.54 16.82 -37.10
CA ARG A 215 4.88 16.74 -36.52
C ARG A 215 4.73 16.43 -35.03
N THR A 216 5.30 15.31 -34.59
CA THR A 216 5.46 14.99 -33.17
C THR A 216 6.37 16.03 -32.51
N SER A 217 5.79 16.93 -31.73
CA SER A 217 6.55 17.75 -30.77
C SER A 217 7.21 16.84 -29.74
N ALA A 218 8.49 17.03 -29.47
CA ALA A 218 9.14 16.36 -28.36
C ALA A 218 8.44 16.76 -27.03
N PRO A 219 8.21 15.82 -26.10
CA PRO A 219 7.59 16.14 -24.83
C PRO A 219 8.47 17.08 -24.01
N ALA A 220 7.86 17.86 -23.13
CA ALA A 220 8.58 18.57 -22.07
C ALA A 220 9.34 17.56 -21.20
N GLN A 221 10.43 18.00 -20.56
CA GLN A 221 11.33 17.13 -19.81
C GLN A 221 10.58 16.29 -18.77
N ALA A 222 10.72 14.98 -18.85
CA ALA A 222 10.05 14.05 -17.94
C ALA A 222 10.58 14.24 -16.51
N SER A 223 9.66 14.42 -15.56
CA SER A 223 10.01 14.29 -14.14
C SER A 223 10.37 12.83 -13.86
N SER A 224 11.63 12.59 -13.49
CA SER A 224 12.12 11.28 -13.06
C SER A 224 11.82 10.98 -11.58
N ALA A 225 11.17 11.91 -10.87
CA ALA A 225 10.71 11.68 -9.50
C ALA A 225 9.56 10.67 -9.50
N LEU A 226 9.69 9.63 -8.68
CA LEU A 226 8.56 8.81 -8.25
C LEU A 226 7.52 9.70 -7.54
N PRO A 227 6.23 9.28 -7.52
CA PRO A 227 5.21 9.86 -6.65
C PRO A 227 5.73 10.18 -5.25
N SER A 228 5.42 11.37 -4.74
CA SER A 228 5.88 11.78 -3.41
C SER A 228 5.28 10.84 -2.36
N THR A 229 6.14 10.14 -1.62
CA THR A 229 5.72 9.11 -0.67
C THR A 229 5.22 9.71 0.63
N SER A 230 4.01 10.30 0.58
CA SER A 230 3.03 10.10 1.65
C SER A 230 3.00 8.61 2.00
N ASN A 231 2.83 8.24 3.28
CA ASN A 231 2.56 6.83 3.56
C ASN A 231 1.13 6.55 3.08
N PRO A 232 0.92 5.67 2.09
CA PRO A 232 -0.40 5.14 1.85
C PRO A 232 -0.94 4.44 3.10
N ALA A 233 -2.26 4.44 3.27
CA ALA A 233 -2.90 3.59 4.24
C ALA A 233 -2.62 2.10 3.94
N ALA A 234 -1.94 1.41 4.86
CA ALA A 234 -1.55 0.01 4.71
C ALA A 234 -2.72 -0.97 4.92
N GLN A 235 -3.78 -0.51 5.60
CA GLN A 235 -5.04 -1.21 5.72
C GLN A 235 -5.84 -1.11 4.41
N PRO A 236 -6.52 -2.17 3.95
CA PRO A 236 -7.38 -2.10 2.76
C PRO A 236 -8.57 -1.15 2.95
N PRO A 237 -9.10 -0.53 1.88
CA PRO A 237 -10.38 0.17 1.93
C PRO A 237 -11.56 -0.83 1.93
N ILE A 238 -12.30 -0.90 3.03
CA ILE A 238 -13.35 -1.91 3.29
C ILE A 238 -14.75 -1.28 3.21
N THR A 239 -15.65 -1.89 2.44
CA THR A 239 -17.08 -1.52 2.39
C THR A 239 -17.80 -1.82 3.70
N LYS A 240 -18.55 -0.86 4.25
CA LYS A 240 -19.22 -0.97 5.57
C LYS A 240 -20.60 -1.67 5.57
N ALA A 241 -21.14 -2.01 4.40
CA ALA A 241 -22.53 -2.45 4.24
C ALA A 241 -22.76 -3.96 4.48
N ASP A 242 -24.02 -4.31 4.79
CA ASP A 242 -24.61 -5.66 4.75
C ASP A 242 -24.00 -6.77 5.63
N GLY A 243 -23.12 -6.44 6.58
CA GLY A 243 -22.61 -7.41 7.58
C GLY A 243 -21.64 -8.46 7.03
N VAL A 244 -21.31 -8.40 5.74
CA VAL A 244 -20.25 -9.18 5.10
C VAL A 244 -18.90 -8.61 5.56
N ASN A 245 -18.44 -9.10 6.72
CA ASN A 245 -17.23 -8.60 7.37
C ASN A 245 -15.96 -8.76 6.50
N GLN A 246 -15.12 -7.72 6.54
CA GLN A 246 -13.68 -7.73 6.24
C GLN A 246 -13.27 -8.14 4.80
N GLY A 247 -13.11 -7.14 3.92
CA GLY A 247 -12.32 -7.24 2.69
C GLY A 247 -12.67 -8.45 1.81
N SER A 248 -13.98 -8.63 1.59
CA SER A 248 -14.68 -9.90 1.39
C SER A 248 -13.89 -10.90 0.57
N THR A 249 -13.29 -11.87 1.28
CA THR A 249 -12.56 -12.97 0.66
C THR A 249 -13.60 -14.00 0.23
N TYR A 250 -13.68 -14.33 -1.07
CA TYR A 250 -14.59 -15.38 -1.57
C TYR A 250 -13.82 -16.65 -2.01
N PRO A 251 -13.31 -17.49 -1.06
CA PRO A 251 -12.53 -18.69 -1.36
C PRO A 251 -13.43 -19.91 -1.65
N ASP A 252 -14.19 -19.85 -2.75
CA ASP A 252 -15.06 -20.94 -3.26
C ASP A 252 -15.96 -21.68 -2.22
N PRO A 253 -16.72 -21.00 -1.33
CA PRO A 253 -17.64 -21.67 -0.41
C PRO A 253 -19.10 -21.65 -0.92
N SER A 254 -19.93 -22.57 -0.42
CA SER A 254 -21.35 -22.65 -0.78
C SER A 254 -22.22 -21.60 -0.07
N ASN A 255 -23.24 -21.13 -0.81
CA ASN A 255 -24.58 -20.67 -0.36
C ASN A 255 -24.87 -19.14 -0.25
N THR A 256 -25.93 -18.71 -0.97
CA THR A 256 -26.96 -17.69 -0.66
C THR A 256 -26.81 -16.17 -0.93
N ASN A 257 -27.54 -15.76 -1.99
CA ASN A 257 -28.41 -14.58 -2.20
C ASN A 257 -27.97 -13.28 -2.93
N ARG A 258 -27.86 -13.40 -4.27
CA ARG A 258 -28.41 -12.49 -5.32
C ARG A 258 -27.68 -11.20 -5.77
N ARG A 259 -27.24 -11.29 -7.04
CA ARG A 259 -26.99 -10.23 -8.07
C ARG A 259 -25.91 -9.18 -7.81
N ALA A 260 -24.69 -9.46 -8.30
CA ALA A 260 -24.21 -8.93 -9.60
C ALA A 260 -22.96 -9.73 -10.07
N PRO A 261 -22.81 -10.21 -11.33
CA PRO A 261 -21.91 -11.35 -11.54
C PRO A 261 -20.47 -11.02 -11.95
N SER A 262 -19.49 -11.44 -11.14
CA SER A 262 -18.07 -11.59 -11.50
C SER A 262 -17.79 -12.96 -12.11
N VAL A 263 -16.84 -13.10 -13.04
CA VAL A 263 -16.69 -14.34 -13.84
C VAL A 263 -15.25 -14.83 -14.02
N LYS A 264 -15.02 -16.15 -13.87
CA LYS A 264 -13.73 -16.83 -14.04
C LYS A 264 -13.64 -17.68 -15.33
N GLN A 265 -12.41 -17.83 -15.81
CA GLN A 265 -11.98 -18.59 -17.00
C GLN A 265 -11.29 -19.93 -16.63
N GLY A 266 -11.31 -20.90 -17.54
CA GLY A 266 -10.78 -22.26 -17.33
C GLY A 266 -11.69 -23.35 -17.89
N LEU A 267 -11.54 -24.60 -17.42
CA LEU A 267 -12.44 -25.73 -17.73
C LEU A 267 -13.90 -25.48 -17.26
N LEU A 268 -14.05 -24.60 -16.27
CA LEU A 268 -15.33 -24.14 -15.75
C LEU A 268 -15.45 -22.63 -15.96
N THR A 269 -16.64 -22.16 -16.32
CA THR A 269 -17.06 -20.76 -16.14
C THR A 269 -17.91 -20.65 -14.89
N ARG A 270 -17.44 -19.83 -13.95
CA ARG A 270 -18.09 -19.58 -12.66
C ARG A 270 -18.49 -18.13 -12.54
N VAL A 271 -19.69 -17.90 -12.02
CA VAL A 271 -20.39 -16.61 -12.07
C VAL A 271 -20.86 -16.26 -10.66
N TRP A 272 -20.18 -15.36 -9.94
CA TRP A 272 -20.48 -15.05 -8.52
C TRP A 272 -21.11 -13.68 -8.33
N SER A 273 -22.15 -13.62 -7.52
CA SER A 273 -22.76 -12.38 -7.07
C SER A 273 -21.83 -11.52 -6.19
N LEU A 274 -21.73 -10.24 -6.51
CA LEU A 274 -20.93 -9.23 -5.81
C LEU A 274 -21.67 -8.56 -4.65
N ARG A 275 -22.98 -8.81 -4.49
CA ARG A 275 -23.75 -8.31 -3.34
C ARG A 275 -23.40 -9.07 -2.06
N ASP A 276 -23.23 -10.39 -2.20
CA ASP A 276 -23.33 -11.38 -1.13
C ASP A 276 -22.33 -12.56 -1.26
N GLY A 277 -21.82 -12.84 -2.48
CA GLY A 277 -20.86 -13.93 -2.76
C GLY A 277 -21.40 -15.15 -3.50
N GLU A 278 -22.72 -15.30 -3.68
CA GLU A 278 -23.34 -16.52 -4.22
C GLU A 278 -22.85 -16.90 -5.62
N LEU A 279 -22.44 -18.16 -5.79
CA LEU A 279 -22.12 -18.78 -7.07
C LEU A 279 -23.41 -19.07 -7.85
N LEU A 280 -23.78 -18.17 -8.77
CA LEU A 280 -24.99 -18.20 -9.61
C LEU A 280 -24.91 -19.21 -10.76
N VAL A 281 -23.70 -19.47 -11.30
CA VAL A 281 -23.45 -20.45 -12.37
C VAL A 281 -22.13 -21.17 -12.12
N ASN A 282 -22.08 -22.48 -12.33
CA ASN A 282 -20.85 -23.29 -12.34
C ASN A 282 -20.84 -24.21 -13.57
N LEU A 283 -20.71 -23.62 -14.75
CA LEU A 283 -20.83 -24.27 -16.05
C LEU A 283 -19.52 -24.95 -16.46
N ALA A 284 -19.59 -26.20 -16.94
CA ALA A 284 -18.45 -26.94 -17.50
C ALA A 284 -18.53 -26.98 -19.04
N HIS A 285 -17.37 -26.80 -19.71
CA HIS A 285 -17.31 -26.66 -21.18
C HIS A 285 -17.07 -27.96 -21.96
N GLY A 286 -16.86 -29.08 -21.26
CA GLY A 286 -16.49 -30.37 -21.82
C GLY A 286 -14.98 -30.65 -21.71
N GLU A 287 -14.58 -31.85 -22.13
CA GLU A 287 -13.18 -32.29 -22.03
C GLU A 287 -12.30 -31.53 -23.04
N GLY A 288 -11.15 -31.03 -22.57
CA GLY A 288 -10.19 -30.26 -23.39
C GLY A 288 -10.59 -28.81 -23.70
N VAL A 289 -11.86 -28.45 -23.56
CA VAL A 289 -12.38 -27.08 -23.81
C VAL A 289 -12.20 -26.21 -22.57
N LYS A 290 -11.68 -24.99 -22.78
CA LYS A 290 -11.50 -23.96 -21.76
C LYS A 290 -12.15 -22.66 -22.23
N ALA A 291 -12.84 -21.97 -21.33
CA ALA A 291 -13.18 -20.56 -21.53
C ALA A 291 -11.92 -19.70 -21.37
N THR A 292 -11.67 -18.83 -22.35
CA THR A 292 -10.46 -17.99 -22.51
C THR A 292 -10.79 -16.51 -22.64
N SER A 293 -12.02 -16.18 -23.04
CA SER A 293 -12.58 -14.82 -23.03
C SER A 293 -14.06 -14.84 -22.66
N ILE A 294 -14.57 -13.73 -22.14
CA ILE A 294 -16.00 -13.61 -21.78
C ILE A 294 -16.46 -12.14 -21.78
N ALA A 295 -17.71 -11.91 -22.15
CA ALA A 295 -18.44 -10.65 -21.95
C ALA A 295 -19.93 -10.91 -21.66
N PHE A 296 -20.62 -9.95 -21.06
CA PHE A 296 -22.09 -9.95 -21.01
C PHE A 296 -22.66 -9.56 -22.37
N LYS A 297 -23.61 -10.34 -22.87
CA LYS A 297 -24.38 -10.00 -24.08
C LYS A 297 -25.27 -8.78 -23.75
N PRO A 298 -25.42 -7.82 -24.67
CA PRO A 298 -26.50 -6.84 -24.59
C PRO A 298 -27.87 -7.51 -24.40
N GLY A 299 -28.64 -7.04 -23.42
CA GLY A 299 -30.08 -7.32 -23.36
C GLY A 299 -30.84 -6.46 -24.38
N SER A 300 -32.06 -6.87 -24.77
CA SER A 300 -32.92 -6.01 -25.62
C SER A 300 -33.44 -4.78 -24.86
N ASN A 301 -33.43 -4.87 -23.52
CA ASN A 301 -33.90 -3.87 -22.57
C ASN A 301 -33.10 -3.95 -21.25
N VAL A 302 -33.37 -3.02 -20.34
CA VAL A 302 -32.63 -2.86 -19.07
C VAL A 302 -32.84 -4.02 -18.08
N ASP A 303 -33.98 -4.73 -18.14
CA ASP A 303 -34.26 -5.86 -17.26
C ASP A 303 -33.57 -7.16 -17.74
N GLU A 304 -33.34 -7.30 -19.04
CA GLU A 304 -32.52 -8.35 -19.66
C GLU A 304 -31.00 -8.15 -19.49
N GLU A 305 -30.58 -6.95 -19.11
CA GLU A 305 -29.16 -6.59 -19.04
C GLU A 305 -28.42 -7.38 -17.95
N GLY A 306 -27.41 -8.14 -18.38
CA GLY A 306 -26.64 -9.03 -17.53
C GLY A 306 -27.24 -10.43 -17.32
N GLN A 307 -28.27 -10.84 -18.06
CA GLN A 307 -28.82 -12.22 -17.99
C GLN A 307 -28.06 -13.25 -18.85
N ARG A 308 -27.40 -12.81 -19.92
CA ARG A 308 -26.72 -13.65 -20.93
C ARG A 308 -25.22 -13.37 -20.96
N LEU A 309 -24.41 -14.41 -21.15
CA LEU A 309 -22.95 -14.32 -21.30
C LEU A 309 -22.51 -14.90 -22.65
N TRP A 310 -21.59 -14.24 -23.34
CA TRP A 310 -20.83 -14.82 -24.44
C TRP A 310 -19.46 -15.26 -23.94
N ILE A 311 -19.14 -16.54 -24.17
CA ILE A 311 -17.92 -17.22 -23.71
C ILE A 311 -17.12 -17.65 -24.93
N GLY A 312 -15.91 -17.12 -25.09
CA GLY A 312 -14.95 -17.55 -26.11
C GLY A 312 -14.02 -18.63 -25.59
N THR A 313 -13.64 -19.59 -26.44
CA THR A 313 -12.86 -20.78 -26.02
C THR A 313 -11.48 -20.88 -26.67
N ASN A 314 -10.63 -21.72 -26.08
CA ASN A 314 -9.34 -22.17 -26.65
C ASN A 314 -9.48 -22.93 -27.99
N MET A 315 -10.70 -23.29 -28.38
CA MET A 315 -11.00 -24.02 -29.62
C MET A 315 -11.61 -23.12 -30.71
N GLY A 316 -11.59 -21.79 -30.52
CA GLY A 316 -12.13 -20.83 -31.49
C GLY A 316 -13.65 -20.81 -31.61
N GLU A 317 -14.34 -21.29 -30.56
CA GLU A 317 -15.79 -21.31 -30.48
C GLU A 317 -16.30 -20.13 -29.64
N ILE A 318 -17.49 -19.64 -29.95
CA ILE A 318 -18.27 -18.77 -29.05
C ILE A 318 -19.49 -19.54 -28.56
N LEU A 319 -19.75 -19.47 -27.26
CA LEU A 319 -20.91 -20.07 -26.59
C LEU A 319 -21.75 -18.96 -25.95
N GLU A 320 -23.08 -18.97 -26.14
CA GLU A 320 -24.00 -18.13 -25.37
C GLU A 320 -24.56 -18.93 -24.20
N ALA A 321 -24.32 -18.44 -22.98
CA ALA A 321 -24.77 -19.03 -21.73
C ALA A 321 -25.87 -18.18 -21.06
N ASP A 322 -26.87 -18.86 -20.51
CA ASP A 322 -27.89 -18.28 -19.63
C ASP A 322 -27.43 -18.34 -18.16
N ILE A 323 -27.61 -17.25 -17.41
CA ILE A 323 -27.24 -17.21 -15.99
C ILE A 323 -28.33 -17.79 -15.07
N ALA A 324 -29.60 -17.68 -15.43
CA ALA A 324 -30.73 -18.15 -14.62
C ALA A 324 -30.94 -19.67 -14.74
N THR A 325 -30.79 -20.25 -15.95
CA THR A 325 -30.91 -21.69 -16.19
C THR A 325 -29.57 -22.43 -16.14
N GLN A 326 -28.44 -21.71 -16.08
CA GLN A 326 -27.08 -22.26 -16.07
C GLN A 326 -26.70 -23.10 -17.31
N THR A 327 -27.36 -22.90 -18.45
CA THR A 327 -27.17 -23.70 -19.67
C THR A 327 -26.55 -22.90 -20.82
N ILE A 328 -25.78 -23.57 -21.68
CA ILE A 328 -25.51 -23.05 -23.04
C ILE A 328 -26.81 -23.11 -23.86
N VAL A 329 -27.18 -21.99 -24.47
CA VAL A 329 -28.38 -21.84 -25.31
C VAL A 329 -28.05 -21.70 -26.79
N ALA A 330 -26.87 -21.19 -27.16
CA ALA A 330 -26.39 -21.15 -28.54
C ALA A 330 -24.86 -21.39 -28.60
N LYS A 331 -24.37 -21.87 -29.74
CA LYS A 331 -22.94 -22.17 -29.96
C LYS A 331 -22.54 -21.96 -31.42
N LYS A 332 -21.50 -21.16 -31.66
CA LYS A 332 -20.84 -21.00 -32.95
C LYS A 332 -19.45 -21.66 -32.92
N ALA A 333 -19.37 -22.90 -33.39
CA ALA A 333 -18.12 -23.68 -33.42
C ALA A 333 -17.10 -23.21 -34.48
N THR A 334 -17.51 -22.37 -35.44
CA THR A 334 -16.67 -21.90 -36.56
C THR A 334 -16.25 -20.42 -36.43
N ALA A 335 -16.55 -19.75 -35.32
CA ALA A 335 -16.37 -18.31 -35.14
C ALA A 335 -14.94 -17.81 -35.42
N HIS A 336 -13.92 -18.52 -34.90
CA HIS A 336 -12.50 -18.14 -35.02
C HIS A 336 -11.63 -19.24 -35.63
N ALA A 337 -12.20 -20.09 -36.50
CA ALA A 337 -11.46 -21.08 -37.29
C ALA A 337 -10.46 -21.98 -36.51
N ARG A 338 -10.76 -22.27 -35.22
CA ARG A 338 -9.93 -23.00 -34.24
C ARG A 338 -8.76 -22.25 -33.59
N HIS A 339 -8.68 -20.92 -33.72
CA HIS A 339 -7.77 -20.08 -32.95
C HIS A 339 -8.39 -19.68 -31.60
N GLU A 340 -7.61 -19.70 -30.51
CA GLU A 340 -8.07 -19.31 -29.18
C GLU A 340 -8.66 -17.89 -29.15
N VAL A 341 -9.90 -17.75 -28.65
CA VAL A 341 -10.56 -16.44 -28.52
C VAL A 341 -10.05 -15.75 -27.25
N ILE A 342 -9.18 -14.76 -27.42
CA ILE A 342 -8.46 -14.06 -26.34
C ILE A 342 -9.20 -12.86 -25.75
N LYS A 343 -10.12 -12.24 -26.51
CA LYS A 343 -10.99 -11.15 -26.02
C LYS A 343 -12.38 -11.22 -26.62
N ILE A 344 -13.35 -10.77 -25.83
CA ILE A 344 -14.64 -10.28 -26.27
C ILE A 344 -14.77 -8.87 -25.70
N TYR A 345 -15.05 -7.89 -26.55
CA TYR A 345 -15.41 -6.53 -26.15
C TYR A 345 -16.91 -6.34 -26.38
N ARG A 346 -17.51 -5.45 -25.61
CA ARG A 346 -18.85 -4.93 -25.87
C ARG A 346 -18.73 -3.49 -26.33
N HIS A 347 -19.46 -3.15 -27.38
CA HIS A 347 -19.47 -1.83 -27.99
C HIS A 347 -20.94 -1.46 -28.26
N TYR A 348 -21.53 -0.66 -27.37
CA TYR A 348 -22.98 -0.41 -27.34
C TYR A 348 -23.81 -1.71 -27.30
N ASN A 349 -24.54 -2.02 -28.38
CA ASN A 349 -25.30 -3.25 -28.61
C ASN A 349 -24.59 -4.26 -29.54
N GLU A 350 -23.32 -4.03 -29.87
CA GLU A 350 -22.46 -4.97 -30.60
C GLU A 350 -21.58 -5.78 -29.64
N LEU A 351 -21.11 -6.93 -30.11
CA LEU A 351 -20.01 -7.68 -29.52
C LEU A 351 -18.88 -7.84 -30.54
N TRP A 352 -17.64 -7.64 -30.10
CA TRP A 352 -16.44 -7.76 -30.93
C TRP A 352 -15.57 -8.89 -30.37
N THR A 353 -15.33 -9.95 -31.14
CA THR A 353 -14.54 -11.11 -30.69
C THR A 353 -13.17 -11.14 -31.38
N LEU A 354 -12.11 -11.43 -30.62
CA LEU A 354 -10.72 -11.42 -31.10
C LEU A 354 -10.00 -12.72 -30.74
N ASP A 355 -9.32 -13.32 -31.71
CA ASP A 355 -8.44 -14.49 -31.50
C ASP A 355 -6.93 -14.18 -31.44
N GLU A 356 -6.17 -15.15 -30.92
CA GLU A 356 -4.70 -15.16 -30.84
C GLU A 356 -3.98 -14.88 -32.17
N SER A 357 -4.63 -15.15 -33.31
CA SER A 357 -4.06 -14.99 -34.63
C SER A 357 -4.21 -13.55 -35.14
N GLY A 358 -5.06 -12.75 -34.50
CA GLY A 358 -5.38 -11.38 -34.88
C GLY A 358 -6.66 -11.24 -35.71
N THR A 359 -7.55 -12.25 -35.76
CA THR A 359 -8.87 -12.07 -36.40
C THR A 359 -9.79 -11.31 -35.46
N LEU A 360 -10.29 -10.14 -35.87
CA LEU A 360 -11.32 -9.39 -35.16
C LEU A 360 -12.66 -9.55 -35.89
N ALA A 361 -13.61 -10.23 -35.27
CA ALA A 361 -14.94 -10.48 -35.81
C ALA A 361 -15.99 -9.59 -35.12
N ILE A 362 -16.82 -8.91 -35.91
CA ILE A 362 -17.82 -7.95 -35.44
C ILE A 362 -19.21 -8.58 -35.53
N TRP A 363 -19.93 -8.58 -34.40
CA TRP A 363 -21.27 -9.12 -34.27
C TRP A 363 -22.23 -7.96 -33.94
N GLY A 364 -22.90 -7.46 -34.98
CA GLY A 364 -23.93 -6.44 -34.84
C GLY A 364 -25.27 -6.99 -34.35
N PRO A 365 -26.22 -6.08 -34.02
CA PRO A 365 -27.58 -6.43 -33.63
C PRO A 365 -28.40 -7.03 -34.78
N ASP A 366 -29.41 -7.80 -34.42
CA ASP A 366 -30.39 -8.41 -35.34
C ASP A 366 -31.79 -7.78 -35.22
N GLU A 367 -32.83 -8.51 -35.64
CA GLU A 367 -34.24 -8.12 -35.51
C GLU A 367 -34.68 -7.94 -34.04
N ASP A 368 -34.08 -8.68 -33.09
CA ASP A 368 -34.27 -8.52 -31.64
C ASP A 368 -33.36 -7.42 -31.04
N HIS A 369 -32.67 -6.65 -31.90
CA HIS A 369 -31.73 -5.57 -31.56
C HIS A 369 -30.51 -6.00 -30.72
N THR A 370 -30.19 -7.29 -30.67
CA THR A 370 -29.05 -7.84 -29.90
C THR A 370 -28.15 -8.73 -30.78
N PRO A 371 -26.87 -8.95 -30.44
CA PRO A 371 -25.99 -9.75 -31.28
C PRO A 371 -26.21 -11.25 -31.04
N ASN A 372 -26.37 -12.05 -32.10
CA ASN A 372 -26.67 -13.49 -32.02
C ASN A 372 -25.54 -14.39 -32.58
N LEU A 373 -25.67 -15.70 -32.36
CA LEU A 373 -24.75 -16.74 -32.84
C LEU A 373 -25.33 -17.61 -34.00
N ASN A 374 -26.51 -17.27 -34.50
CA ASN A 374 -27.16 -17.94 -35.63
C ASN A 374 -26.42 -17.60 -36.94
N GLY A 375 -26.15 -16.30 -37.15
CA GLY A 375 -25.42 -15.77 -38.29
C GLY A 375 -23.92 -16.02 -38.26
N ASN A 376 -23.21 -15.60 -39.30
CA ASN A 376 -21.77 -15.37 -39.27
C ASN A 376 -21.49 -13.95 -38.70
N PRO A 377 -20.24 -13.59 -38.37
CA PRO A 377 -19.90 -12.19 -38.11
C PRO A 377 -20.34 -11.30 -39.27
N HIS A 378 -20.78 -10.08 -38.96
CA HIS A 378 -21.18 -9.09 -39.97
C HIS A 378 -19.95 -8.64 -40.79
N GLN A 379 -18.85 -8.37 -40.11
CA GLN A 379 -17.57 -8.04 -40.72
C GLN A 379 -16.41 -8.71 -39.97
N THR A 380 -15.31 -8.95 -40.66
CA THR A 380 -14.08 -9.54 -40.11
C THR A 380 -12.84 -8.79 -40.58
N TYR A 381 -12.02 -8.36 -39.63
CA TYR A 381 -10.79 -7.62 -39.86
C TYR A 381 -9.54 -8.40 -39.40
N ARG A 382 -8.36 -7.92 -39.82
CA ARG A 382 -7.07 -8.46 -39.40
C ARG A 382 -6.23 -7.44 -38.64
N LEU A 383 -5.95 -7.75 -37.39
CA LEU A 383 -4.99 -7.08 -36.52
C LEU A 383 -3.60 -7.75 -36.65
N PRO A 384 -2.53 -7.09 -36.17
CA PRO A 384 -1.22 -7.73 -36.03
C PRO A 384 -1.26 -8.99 -35.16
N ARG A 385 -0.28 -9.88 -35.37
CA ARG A 385 -0.08 -11.08 -34.54
C ARG A 385 0.66 -10.68 -33.25
N THR A 386 0.45 -11.46 -32.19
CA THR A 386 0.85 -11.19 -30.79
C THR A 386 0.06 -10.05 -30.15
N HIS A 387 -0.70 -10.38 -29.09
CA HIS A 387 -1.50 -9.43 -28.32
C HIS A 387 -0.88 -9.27 -26.93
N ALA A 388 -0.67 -8.03 -26.47
CA ALA A 388 -0.21 -7.73 -25.12
C ALA A 388 -1.32 -7.08 -24.28
N PHE A 389 -1.99 -6.06 -24.82
CA PHE A 389 -3.16 -5.43 -24.22
C PHE A 389 -4.09 -4.83 -25.28
N SER A 390 -5.35 -4.56 -24.93
CA SER A 390 -6.27 -3.80 -25.77
C SER A 390 -7.47 -3.27 -24.97
N MET A 391 -8.02 -2.15 -25.42
CA MET A 391 -9.29 -1.61 -24.92
C MET A 391 -10.02 -0.80 -26.01
N VAL A 392 -11.33 -0.65 -25.83
CA VAL A 392 -12.19 0.20 -26.67
C VAL A 392 -12.23 1.61 -26.06
N VAL A 393 -12.13 2.66 -26.90
CA VAL A 393 -12.02 4.06 -26.49
C VAL A 393 -12.87 4.90 -27.44
N GLY A 394 -14.12 5.19 -27.05
CA GLY A 394 -15.16 5.56 -28.02
C GLY A 394 -15.31 4.45 -29.05
N ASP A 395 -15.47 4.81 -30.32
CA ASP A 395 -15.65 3.87 -31.43
C ASP A 395 -14.34 3.18 -31.90
N LEU A 396 -13.23 3.39 -31.18
CA LEU A 396 -11.89 2.97 -31.59
C LEU A 396 -11.33 1.83 -30.73
N LEU A 397 -10.83 0.79 -31.38
CA LEU A 397 -10.05 -0.27 -30.74
C LEU A 397 -8.57 0.13 -30.65
N TRP A 398 -8.09 0.39 -29.43
CA TRP A 398 -6.67 0.56 -29.15
C TRP A 398 -6.08 -0.81 -28.83
N HIS A 399 -5.11 -1.27 -29.62
CA HIS A 399 -4.54 -2.61 -29.58
C HIS A 399 -3.02 -2.54 -29.48
N ALA A 400 -2.45 -3.13 -28.43
CA ALA A 400 -1.04 -3.07 -28.10
C ALA A 400 -0.32 -4.39 -28.35
N THR A 401 0.81 -4.31 -29.04
CA THR A 401 1.71 -5.41 -29.40
C THR A 401 3.11 -5.11 -28.87
N GLY A 402 3.42 -5.63 -27.68
CA GLY A 402 4.64 -5.27 -26.95
C GLY A 402 4.65 -3.80 -26.54
N LYS A 403 5.52 -2.99 -27.15
CA LYS A 403 5.58 -1.52 -26.95
C LYS A 403 4.73 -0.71 -27.93
N GLU A 404 4.32 -1.29 -29.06
CA GLU A 404 3.54 -0.57 -30.07
C GLU A 404 2.06 -0.54 -29.70
N ILE A 405 1.41 0.63 -29.75
CA ILE A 405 -0.05 0.76 -29.67
C ILE A 405 -0.57 1.20 -31.03
N ARG A 406 -1.48 0.43 -31.61
CA ARG A 406 -2.12 0.69 -32.91
C ARG A 406 -3.60 0.93 -32.69
N ILE A 407 -4.18 1.83 -33.48
CA ILE A 407 -5.56 2.31 -33.31
C ILE A 407 -6.35 1.94 -34.56
N PHE A 408 -7.49 1.29 -34.34
CA PHE A 408 -8.35 0.78 -35.38
C PHE A 408 -9.79 1.28 -35.20
N ALA A 409 -10.52 1.41 -36.30
CA ALA A 409 -11.93 1.81 -36.36
C ALA A 409 -12.74 0.67 -37.01
N PRO A 410 -13.22 -0.32 -36.23
CA PRO A 410 -14.07 -1.38 -36.74
C PRO A 410 -15.47 -0.84 -37.02
N THR A 411 -16.10 -1.32 -38.10
CA THR A 411 -17.50 -1.02 -38.46
C THR A 411 -18.20 -2.29 -38.95
N LEU A 412 -19.54 -2.29 -38.96
CA LEU A 412 -20.34 -3.40 -39.46
C LEU A 412 -20.27 -3.54 -40.99
N GLU A 413 -20.11 -2.43 -41.71
CA GLU A 413 -20.17 -2.36 -43.18
C GLU A 413 -18.78 -2.54 -43.82
N GLY A 414 -17.70 -2.19 -43.13
CA GLY A 414 -16.34 -2.36 -43.63
C GLY A 414 -15.81 -1.25 -44.55
N GLU A 415 -16.62 -0.26 -44.92
CA GLU A 415 -16.25 0.77 -45.90
C GLU A 415 -15.22 1.79 -45.36
N THR A 416 -15.06 1.89 -44.04
CA THR A 416 -14.16 2.85 -43.38
C THR A 416 -12.70 2.38 -43.34
N GLN A 417 -11.75 3.33 -43.33
CA GLN A 417 -10.32 3.02 -43.16
C GLN A 417 -10.06 2.36 -41.80
N PHE A 418 -9.87 1.04 -41.80
CA PHE A 418 -9.79 0.25 -40.57
C PHE A 418 -8.63 0.61 -39.63
N GLN A 419 -7.43 0.93 -40.13
CA GLN A 419 -6.30 1.37 -39.30
C GLN A 419 -6.17 2.89 -39.34
N VAL A 420 -6.39 3.56 -38.20
CA VAL A 420 -6.48 5.03 -38.10
C VAL A 420 -5.12 5.71 -38.29
N LEU A 421 -4.06 5.15 -37.70
CA LEU A 421 -2.72 5.72 -37.72
C LEU A 421 -1.77 4.90 -38.60
N ILE A 422 -1.02 5.56 -39.49
CA ILE A 422 -0.01 4.91 -40.34
C ILE A 422 1.14 4.34 -39.51
N ARG A 423 1.51 5.01 -38.42
CA ARG A 423 2.54 4.57 -37.46
C ARG A 423 1.91 4.23 -36.12
N PRO A 424 2.40 3.20 -35.41
CA PRO A 424 2.01 2.95 -34.03
C PRO A 424 2.46 4.10 -33.11
N LEU A 425 1.75 4.27 -31.99
CA LEU A 425 2.23 5.03 -30.84
C LEU A 425 3.24 4.17 -30.09
N VAL A 426 4.39 4.75 -29.73
CA VAL A 426 5.49 4.06 -29.03
C VAL A 426 6.11 5.05 -28.04
N GLN A 427 6.57 4.57 -26.88
CA GLN A 427 7.40 5.33 -25.95
C GLN A 427 8.66 4.52 -25.63
N ASP A 428 9.82 4.96 -26.13
CA ASP A 428 11.10 4.27 -25.93
C ASP A 428 11.48 4.18 -24.44
N SER A 429 11.10 5.21 -23.68
CA SER A 429 11.32 5.36 -22.23
C SER A 429 10.47 4.43 -21.34
N ALA A 430 9.47 3.75 -21.90
CA ALA A 430 8.57 2.84 -21.18
C ALA A 430 8.75 1.39 -21.65
N GLY A 431 8.33 0.43 -20.82
CA GLY A 431 8.33 -0.99 -21.16
C GLY A 431 7.18 -1.41 -22.07
N GLU A 432 6.98 -2.71 -22.23
CA GLU A 432 5.79 -3.27 -22.91
C GLU A 432 4.51 -2.88 -22.18
N VAL A 433 3.43 -2.66 -22.95
CA VAL A 433 2.10 -2.32 -22.43
C VAL A 433 1.43 -3.57 -21.89
N THR A 434 1.00 -3.54 -20.63
CA THR A 434 0.37 -4.66 -19.92
C THR A 434 -1.11 -4.45 -19.66
N SER A 435 -1.53 -3.19 -19.61
CA SER A 435 -2.81 -2.75 -19.06
C SER A 435 -3.14 -1.35 -19.54
N GLY A 436 -4.39 -0.93 -19.35
CA GLY A 436 -4.82 0.42 -19.66
C GLY A 436 -6.24 0.69 -19.16
N THR A 437 -6.59 1.97 -19.02
CA THR A 437 -7.89 2.40 -18.52
C THR A 437 -8.25 3.81 -19.01
N LEU A 438 -9.51 4.18 -18.77
CA LEU A 438 -10.09 5.50 -19.00
C LEU A 438 -10.63 6.03 -17.67
N MET A 439 -10.84 7.35 -17.57
CA MET A 439 -11.43 8.00 -16.38
C MET A 439 -12.51 8.99 -16.81
N ARG A 440 -13.68 8.97 -16.14
CA ARG A 440 -14.79 9.88 -16.48
C ARG A 440 -14.44 11.36 -16.27
N THR A 441 -13.66 11.67 -15.23
CA THR A 441 -13.20 13.05 -14.95
C THR A 441 -12.17 13.55 -15.97
N HIS A 442 -11.53 12.63 -16.70
CA HIS A 442 -10.49 12.91 -17.69
C HIS A 442 -10.80 12.24 -19.05
N PRO A 443 -11.96 12.53 -19.69
CA PRO A 443 -12.49 11.74 -20.80
C PRO A 443 -11.69 11.89 -22.10
N THR A 444 -10.79 12.87 -22.17
CA THR A 444 -9.84 13.07 -23.28
C THR A 444 -8.52 12.32 -23.08
N ARG A 445 -8.36 11.50 -22.02
CA ARG A 445 -7.11 10.81 -21.70
C ARG A 445 -7.28 9.28 -21.68
N ALA A 446 -6.41 8.59 -22.42
CA ALA A 446 -6.20 7.15 -22.31
C ALA A 446 -4.89 6.87 -21.55
N PHE A 447 -4.98 6.03 -20.52
CA PHE A 447 -3.85 5.69 -19.65
C PHE A 447 -3.43 4.24 -19.93
N PHE A 448 -2.12 3.99 -20.07
CA PHE A 448 -1.57 2.66 -20.33
C PHE A 448 -0.49 2.32 -19.31
N GLY A 449 -0.64 1.20 -18.63
CA GLY A 449 0.32 0.67 -17.66
C GLY A 449 1.35 -0.24 -18.32
N HIS A 450 2.59 -0.15 -17.87
CA HIS A 450 3.73 -0.84 -18.49
C HIS A 450 4.41 -1.85 -17.55
N VAL A 451 5.15 -2.78 -18.16
CA VAL A 451 5.88 -3.86 -17.47
C VAL A 451 6.96 -3.36 -16.51
N ASP A 452 7.42 -2.12 -16.67
CA ASP A 452 8.49 -1.47 -15.90
C ASP A 452 7.96 -0.43 -14.89
N GLY A 453 6.69 -0.54 -14.47
CA GLY A 453 6.10 0.30 -13.41
C GLY A 453 5.74 1.73 -13.85
N LYS A 454 5.77 2.01 -15.16
CA LYS A 454 5.38 3.30 -15.74
C LYS A 454 3.94 3.33 -16.22
N VAL A 455 3.37 4.52 -16.30
CA VAL A 455 2.12 4.83 -17.00
C VAL A 455 2.40 5.83 -18.11
N SER A 456 2.02 5.53 -19.35
CA SER A 456 1.94 6.52 -20.43
C SER A 456 0.51 7.01 -20.61
N ILE A 457 0.36 8.29 -20.97
CA ILE A 457 -0.93 8.97 -21.10
C ILE A 457 -1.02 9.56 -22.50
N TYR A 458 -2.11 9.31 -23.20
CA TYR A 458 -2.38 9.83 -24.54
C TYR A 458 -3.68 10.61 -24.61
N ASN A 459 -3.73 11.61 -25.49
CA ASN A 459 -4.97 12.29 -25.85
C ASN A 459 -5.83 11.37 -26.75
N THR A 460 -7.10 11.16 -26.42
CA THR A 460 -7.99 10.27 -27.17
C THR A 460 -8.43 10.83 -28.52
N LYS A 461 -8.25 12.14 -28.79
CA LYS A 461 -8.71 12.83 -30.00
C LYS A 461 -7.62 13.08 -31.06
N ASP A 462 -6.40 13.40 -30.63
CA ASP A 462 -5.26 13.69 -31.53
C ASP A 462 -4.08 12.71 -31.38
N PHE A 463 -4.21 11.75 -30.46
CA PHE A 463 -3.24 10.67 -30.21
C PHE A 463 -1.85 11.14 -29.74
N SER A 464 -1.70 12.41 -29.36
CA SER A 464 -0.48 12.93 -28.75
C SER A 464 -0.20 12.25 -27.39
N CYS A 465 1.07 11.98 -27.11
CA CYS A 465 1.48 11.56 -25.77
C CYS A 465 1.57 12.80 -24.86
N LEU A 466 0.82 12.77 -23.76
CA LEU A 466 0.71 13.86 -22.79
C LEU A 466 1.76 13.73 -21.68
N ALA A 467 2.05 12.51 -21.24
CA ALA A 467 3.06 12.21 -20.22
C ALA A 467 3.50 10.74 -20.24
N VAL A 468 4.67 10.48 -19.66
CA VAL A 468 5.11 9.15 -19.21
C VAL A 468 5.64 9.30 -17.79
N LEU A 469 5.02 8.60 -16.83
CA LEU A 469 5.28 8.75 -15.39
C LEU A 469 5.73 7.41 -14.80
N SER A 470 6.74 7.40 -13.93
CA SER A 470 7.16 6.20 -13.20
C SER A 470 6.41 6.15 -11.87
N ILE A 471 5.42 5.27 -11.72
CA ILE A 471 4.55 5.24 -10.53
C ILE A 471 4.94 4.16 -9.50
N SER A 472 5.74 3.18 -9.92
CA SER A 472 6.16 2.04 -9.11
C SER A 472 7.48 1.46 -9.63
N GLY A 473 8.15 0.65 -8.80
CA GLY A 473 9.24 -0.22 -9.23
C GLY A 473 8.78 -1.64 -9.65
N TYR A 474 7.48 -1.93 -9.54
CA TYR A 474 6.88 -3.23 -9.82
C TYR A 474 6.14 -3.23 -11.16
N LYS A 475 6.03 -4.40 -11.80
CA LYS A 475 5.23 -4.56 -13.02
C LYS A 475 3.77 -4.26 -12.70
N ILE A 476 3.18 -3.32 -13.43
CA ILE A 476 1.72 -3.14 -13.45
C ILE A 476 1.12 -4.29 -14.25
N ASN A 477 0.13 -4.97 -13.70
CA ASN A 477 -0.66 -6.00 -14.39
C ASN A 477 -2.07 -5.48 -14.75
N SER A 478 -2.62 -4.52 -14.01
CA SER A 478 -3.96 -4.00 -14.25
C SER A 478 -4.10 -2.55 -13.76
N LEU A 479 -4.98 -1.78 -14.41
CA LEU A 479 -5.34 -0.41 -14.06
C LEU A 479 -6.86 -0.25 -14.12
N THR A 480 -7.44 0.53 -13.22
CA THR A 480 -8.83 1.00 -13.32
C THR A 480 -8.98 2.42 -12.77
N GLY A 481 -9.86 3.22 -13.37
CA GLY A 481 -10.19 4.57 -12.92
C GLY A 481 -11.42 4.59 -12.00
N VAL A 482 -11.38 5.43 -10.97
CA VAL A 482 -12.47 5.64 -9.98
C VAL A 482 -12.42 7.10 -9.53
N GLY A 483 -13.42 7.93 -9.90
CA GLY A 483 -13.35 9.38 -9.71
C GLY A 483 -12.05 9.97 -10.27
N ASP A 484 -11.33 10.75 -9.46
CA ASP A 484 -9.99 11.28 -9.76
C ASP A 484 -8.82 10.37 -9.30
N TYR A 485 -9.09 9.09 -9.02
CA TYR A 485 -8.09 8.11 -8.60
C TYR A 485 -7.82 7.03 -9.66
N ILE A 486 -6.53 6.68 -9.82
CA ILE A 486 -6.10 5.49 -10.56
C ILE A 486 -5.72 4.38 -9.58
N TRP A 487 -6.38 3.24 -9.70
CA TRP A 487 -6.08 2.03 -8.96
C TRP A 487 -5.19 1.13 -9.83
N ALA A 488 -4.01 0.75 -9.32
CA ALA A 488 -3.05 -0.09 -10.02
C ALA A 488 -2.79 -1.41 -9.27
N GLY A 489 -2.83 -2.52 -9.99
CA GLY A 489 -2.57 -3.87 -9.47
C GLY A 489 -1.23 -4.40 -9.96
N PHE A 490 -0.39 -4.87 -9.03
CA PHE A 490 1.00 -5.18 -9.30
C PHE A 490 1.33 -6.68 -9.30
N ASN A 491 2.45 -7.03 -9.91
CA ASN A 491 2.93 -8.42 -10.00
C ASN A 491 3.40 -9.02 -8.66
N ASN A 492 3.47 -8.23 -7.59
CA ASN A 492 3.77 -8.67 -6.22
C ASN A 492 2.51 -8.88 -5.35
N GLY A 493 1.30 -8.77 -5.92
CA GLY A 493 0.04 -8.92 -5.19
C GLY A 493 -0.46 -7.66 -4.46
N LYS A 494 0.30 -6.55 -4.51
CA LYS A 494 -0.17 -5.25 -4.00
C LYS A 494 -1.17 -4.58 -4.94
N ILE A 495 -2.03 -3.76 -4.36
CA ILE A 495 -2.82 -2.74 -5.06
C ILE A 495 -2.46 -1.39 -4.45
N SER A 496 -2.27 -0.37 -5.29
CA SER A 496 -2.03 1.01 -4.86
C SER A 496 -2.95 1.98 -5.59
N VAL A 497 -3.36 3.07 -4.91
CA VAL A 497 -4.28 4.09 -5.40
C VAL A 497 -3.57 5.43 -5.45
N TYR A 498 -3.59 6.05 -6.63
CA TYR A 498 -2.89 7.28 -6.96
C TYR A 498 -3.86 8.42 -7.19
N ASP A 499 -3.63 9.55 -6.52
CA ASP A 499 -4.27 10.83 -6.78
C ASP A 499 -3.55 11.51 -7.95
N ILE A 500 -4.31 11.71 -9.04
CA ILE A 500 -3.81 12.29 -10.28
C ILE A 500 -4.13 13.79 -10.44
N SER A 501 -4.83 14.39 -9.47
CA SER A 501 -5.13 15.83 -9.45
C SER A 501 -3.87 16.67 -9.17
N GLN A 502 -2.90 16.07 -8.47
CA GLN A 502 -1.63 16.65 -8.10
C GLN A 502 -0.52 16.31 -9.11
N THR A 503 0.53 17.11 -9.20
CA THR A 503 1.72 16.82 -10.03
C THR A 503 3.00 17.14 -9.24
N PRO A 504 3.86 16.14 -8.93
CA PRO A 504 3.71 14.71 -9.24
C PRO A 504 2.46 14.09 -8.58
N TRP A 505 2.02 12.95 -9.12
CA TRP A 505 0.95 12.15 -8.50
C TRP A 505 1.33 11.78 -7.07
N THR A 506 0.34 11.63 -6.18
CA THR A 506 0.56 11.21 -4.78
C THR A 506 -0.07 9.85 -4.53
N ILE A 507 0.52 9.04 -3.64
CA ILE A 507 -0.05 7.73 -3.28
C ILE A 507 -0.98 7.93 -2.09
N LYS A 508 -2.28 7.67 -2.30
CA LYS A 508 -3.32 7.74 -1.27
C LYS A 508 -3.39 6.44 -0.46
N LYS A 509 -3.31 5.28 -1.11
CA LYS A 509 -3.51 3.96 -0.47
C LYS A 509 -2.66 2.87 -1.14
N GLU A 510 -2.22 1.86 -0.38
CA GLU A 510 -1.43 0.72 -0.86
C GLU A 510 -1.48 -0.40 0.18
N TRP A 511 -1.93 -1.58 -0.21
CA TRP A 511 -2.02 -2.73 0.68
C TRP A 511 -1.67 -4.02 -0.06
N GLN A 512 -1.32 -5.05 0.72
CA GLN A 512 -1.16 -6.41 0.19
C GLN A 512 -2.55 -7.01 -0.06
N ALA A 513 -3.08 -6.81 -1.27
CA ALA A 513 -4.40 -7.27 -1.67
C ALA A 513 -4.48 -8.79 -1.86
N HIS A 514 -3.43 -9.39 -2.42
CA HIS A 514 -3.36 -10.80 -2.78
C HIS A 514 -1.99 -11.39 -2.38
N GLU A 515 -1.94 -12.67 -2.05
CA GLU A 515 -0.65 -13.35 -1.77
C GLU A 515 0.19 -13.57 -3.04
N ASN A 516 -0.48 -13.50 -4.19
CA ASN A 516 0.04 -13.78 -5.52
C ASN A 516 -0.23 -12.58 -6.45
N PRO A 517 0.41 -12.50 -7.64
CA PRO A 517 0.23 -11.40 -8.58
C PRO A 517 -1.23 -10.99 -8.80
N VAL A 518 -1.53 -9.69 -8.77
CA VAL A 518 -2.87 -9.20 -9.15
C VAL A 518 -3.06 -9.48 -10.65
N VAL A 519 -4.14 -10.16 -11.01
CA VAL A 519 -4.45 -10.54 -12.41
C VAL A 519 -5.32 -9.49 -13.07
N LYS A 520 -6.33 -8.98 -12.36
CA LYS A 520 -7.20 -7.90 -12.86
C LYS A 520 -7.75 -7.05 -11.72
N ILE A 521 -7.93 -5.75 -11.97
CA ILE A 521 -8.80 -4.86 -11.19
C ILE A 521 -9.88 -4.31 -12.13
N VAL A 522 -11.11 -4.14 -11.63
CA VAL A 522 -12.25 -3.56 -12.34
C VAL A 522 -13.05 -2.71 -11.35
N SER A 523 -13.30 -1.44 -11.66
CA SER A 523 -14.34 -0.65 -10.99
C SER A 523 -15.74 -1.07 -11.46
N ASP A 524 -16.72 -1.07 -10.56
CA ASP A 524 -18.11 -1.45 -10.85
C ASP A 524 -19.06 -0.26 -10.68
N PRO A 525 -19.17 0.64 -11.67
CA PRO A 525 -20.19 1.68 -11.73
C PRO A 525 -21.63 1.20 -11.49
N SER A 526 -21.95 -0.07 -11.83
CA SER A 526 -23.33 -0.57 -11.67
C SER A 526 -23.73 -0.75 -10.21
N SER A 527 -22.75 -0.87 -9.30
CA SER A 527 -22.98 -0.92 -7.86
C SER A 527 -23.61 0.35 -7.30
N CYS A 528 -23.32 1.53 -7.87
CA CYS A 528 -23.94 2.80 -7.47
C CYS A 528 -25.47 2.72 -7.51
N TYR A 529 -26.02 2.15 -8.59
CA TYR A 529 -27.45 2.05 -8.86
C TYR A 529 -28.13 0.89 -8.12
N ARG A 530 -27.38 -0.19 -7.85
CA ARG A 530 -27.93 -1.49 -7.42
C ARG A 530 -27.63 -1.83 -5.95
N MET A 531 -26.65 -1.16 -5.36
CA MET A 531 -26.10 -1.44 -4.03
C MET A 531 -25.78 -0.16 -3.23
N ASP A 532 -26.10 1.03 -3.77
CA ASP A 532 -25.90 2.33 -3.09
C ASP A 532 -24.44 2.52 -2.60
N ARG A 533 -23.48 2.11 -3.43
CA ARG A 533 -22.03 2.19 -3.15
C ARG A 533 -21.26 2.11 -4.47
N LEU A 534 -20.07 2.72 -4.55
CA LEU A 534 -19.13 2.48 -5.65
C LEU A 534 -18.06 1.49 -5.18
N GLN A 535 -17.97 0.31 -5.80
CA GLN A 535 -17.03 -0.74 -5.39
C GLN A 535 -15.97 -1.04 -6.47
N VAL A 536 -14.78 -1.45 -6.01
CA VAL A 536 -13.68 -1.91 -6.87
C VAL A 536 -13.40 -3.37 -6.59
N ILE A 537 -13.19 -4.16 -7.64
CA ILE A 537 -13.09 -5.61 -7.55
C ILE A 537 -11.71 -6.03 -8.06
N SER A 538 -10.99 -6.86 -7.29
CA SER A 538 -9.73 -7.44 -7.73
C SER A 538 -9.75 -8.97 -7.74
N LEU A 539 -9.03 -9.53 -8.71
CA LEU A 539 -8.75 -10.96 -8.85
C LEU A 539 -7.24 -11.16 -8.78
N GLY A 540 -6.77 -12.04 -7.89
CA GLY A 540 -5.38 -12.46 -7.82
C GLY A 540 -5.11 -13.79 -8.50
N ALA A 541 -3.84 -14.10 -8.74
CA ALA A 541 -3.41 -15.43 -9.19
C ALA A 541 -3.49 -16.49 -8.06
N ASP A 542 -3.81 -16.07 -6.83
CA ASP A 542 -4.32 -16.90 -5.74
C ASP A 542 -5.71 -17.47 -6.04
N ASN A 543 -6.39 -16.99 -7.09
CA ASN A 543 -7.77 -17.29 -7.48
C ASN A 543 -8.84 -16.70 -6.56
N VAL A 544 -8.47 -15.77 -5.69
CA VAL A 544 -9.38 -15.07 -4.78
C VAL A 544 -9.94 -13.85 -5.49
N ILE A 545 -11.26 -13.64 -5.37
CA ILE A 545 -11.91 -12.36 -5.66
C ILE A 545 -12.05 -11.59 -4.35
N ARG A 546 -11.74 -10.29 -4.40
CA ARG A 546 -11.96 -9.33 -3.30
C ARG A 546 -12.72 -8.11 -3.78
N VAL A 547 -13.47 -7.50 -2.87
CA VAL A 547 -14.22 -6.25 -3.09
C VAL A 547 -13.71 -5.19 -2.12
N TRP A 548 -13.55 -3.98 -2.64
CA TRP A 548 -12.99 -2.81 -1.97
C TRP A 548 -13.94 -1.62 -2.09
N ASP A 549 -13.90 -0.71 -1.12
CA ASP A 549 -14.61 0.57 -1.23
C ASP A 549 -13.90 1.48 -2.25
N GLY A 550 -14.62 1.87 -3.32
CA GLY A 550 -14.11 2.74 -4.37
C GLY A 550 -14.10 4.22 -4.00
N LEU A 551 -14.94 4.66 -3.05
CA LEU A 551 -15.00 6.06 -2.60
C LEU A 551 -13.91 6.39 -1.56
N LEU A 552 -13.23 5.39 -1.00
CA LEU A 552 -12.28 5.52 0.10
C LEU A 552 -12.90 6.28 1.30
N GLN A 553 -14.12 5.91 1.70
CA GLN A 553 -14.94 6.63 2.68
C GLN A 553 -14.18 6.92 3.98
N GLU A 554 -13.44 5.95 4.50
CA GLU A 554 -12.70 6.14 5.76
C GLU A 554 -11.56 7.15 5.59
N ASP A 555 -10.79 7.04 4.50
CA ASP A 555 -9.67 7.95 4.21
C ASP A 555 -10.17 9.38 3.93
N TRP A 556 -11.31 9.51 3.24
CA TRP A 556 -11.95 10.80 2.97
C TRP A 556 -12.48 11.44 4.27
N GLN A 557 -13.20 10.68 5.11
CA GLN A 557 -13.69 11.15 6.40
C GLN A 557 -12.53 11.52 7.34
N GLU A 558 -11.43 10.77 7.29
CA GLU A 558 -10.20 11.07 8.05
C GLU A 558 -9.53 12.37 7.57
N ASP A 559 -9.44 12.63 6.26
CA ASP A 559 -8.88 13.89 5.73
C ASP A 559 -9.80 15.10 5.97
N GLU A 560 -11.12 14.95 5.83
CA GLU A 560 -12.10 16.04 6.09
C GLU A 560 -12.16 16.41 7.59
N MET A 561 -12.17 15.43 8.51
CA MET A 561 -12.12 15.73 9.95
C MET A 561 -10.82 16.45 10.34
N LYS A 562 -9.67 16.03 9.80
CA LYS A 562 -8.39 16.75 9.98
C LYS A 562 -8.47 18.19 9.46
N ALA A 563 -9.08 18.43 8.30
CA ALA A 563 -9.23 19.77 7.75
C ALA A 563 -10.09 20.69 8.65
N GLN A 564 -10.92 20.11 9.50
CA GLN A 564 -11.76 20.82 10.47
C GLN A 564 -11.19 20.84 11.91
N GLU A 565 -9.99 20.28 12.19
CA GLU A 565 -9.56 20.05 13.58
C GLU A 565 -9.46 21.32 14.45
N ALA A 566 -9.15 22.47 13.85
CA ALA A 566 -9.14 23.76 14.53
C ALA A 566 -10.53 24.28 15.00
N GLN A 567 -11.61 23.58 14.65
CA GLN A 567 -12.97 23.88 15.12
C GLN A 567 -13.35 23.09 16.38
N TYR A 568 -12.61 22.03 16.72
CA TYR A 568 -12.94 21.12 17.82
C TYR A 568 -11.74 20.69 18.69
N CYS A 569 -10.55 21.25 18.45
CA CYS A 569 -9.34 20.96 19.20
C CYS A 569 -8.70 22.22 19.80
N ASP A 570 -8.41 22.17 21.11
CA ASP A 570 -7.37 23.01 21.71
C ASP A 570 -5.98 22.48 21.32
N PHE A 571 -4.99 23.37 21.19
CA PHE A 571 -3.60 23.02 20.90
C PHE A 571 -2.64 23.60 21.93
N GLU A 572 -1.68 22.80 22.38
CA GLU A 572 -0.73 23.15 23.44
C GLU A 572 0.68 22.68 23.07
N ASP A 573 1.67 23.55 23.24
CA ASP A 573 3.08 23.29 22.91
C ASP A 573 3.82 22.77 24.16
N ILE A 574 4.12 21.46 24.24
CA ILE A 574 4.93 20.87 25.31
C ILE A 574 6.41 20.75 24.93
N LYS A 575 7.30 20.88 25.91
CA LYS A 575 8.76 20.75 25.75
C LYS A 575 9.23 19.32 26.04
N ALA A 576 10.19 18.82 25.28
CA ALA A 576 10.88 17.57 25.60
C ALA A 576 12.40 17.70 25.42
N LEU A 577 13.17 16.96 26.23
CA LEU A 577 14.60 16.72 26.02
C LEU A 577 14.80 15.23 25.72
N VAL A 578 15.39 14.92 24.56
CA VAL A 578 15.77 13.55 24.18
C VAL A 578 17.29 13.43 24.21
N MET A 579 17.80 12.37 24.83
CA MET A 579 19.20 11.96 24.81
C MET A 579 19.33 10.57 24.18
N SER A 580 20.31 10.37 23.30
CA SER A 580 20.81 9.06 22.92
C SER A 580 22.29 8.93 23.27
N TRP A 581 22.70 7.78 23.81
CA TRP A 581 24.11 7.50 24.10
C TRP A 581 24.40 6.00 24.09
N ASN A 582 25.27 5.55 23.17
CA ASN A 582 25.90 4.25 23.34
C ASN A 582 26.89 4.35 24.50
N ALA A 583 26.60 3.70 25.63
CA ALA A 583 27.38 3.88 26.85
C ALA A 583 28.67 3.07 26.80
N GLY A 584 28.67 1.83 26.30
CA GLY A 584 29.83 0.92 26.36
C GLY A 584 30.03 0.29 27.75
N ALA A 585 28.92 -0.03 28.43
CA ALA A 585 28.79 -0.62 29.76
C ALA A 585 29.31 0.13 31.03
N PRO A 586 29.59 1.46 31.04
CA PRO A 586 29.89 2.18 32.27
C PRO A 586 28.67 2.23 33.19
N THR A 587 28.93 2.40 34.49
CA THR A 587 27.91 2.69 35.50
C THR A 587 27.85 4.19 35.77
N PRO A 588 26.83 4.72 36.47
CA PRO A 588 26.85 6.11 36.93
C PRO A 588 28.05 6.46 37.81
N HIS A 589 28.67 5.46 38.45
CA HIS A 589 29.91 5.67 39.21
C HIS A 589 31.09 6.01 38.29
N SER A 590 31.13 5.47 37.07
CA SER A 590 32.22 5.72 36.11
C SER A 590 32.35 7.19 35.74
N LEU A 591 31.25 7.96 35.71
CA LEU A 591 31.28 9.41 35.47
C LEU A 591 32.14 10.15 36.50
N ARG A 592 32.34 9.61 37.70
CA ARG A 592 33.10 10.24 38.79
C ARG A 592 34.63 10.19 38.60
N TYR A 593 35.14 9.51 37.58
CA TYR A 593 36.58 9.45 37.31
C TYR A 593 37.14 10.71 36.64
N ALA A 594 36.29 11.63 36.15
CA ALA A 594 36.69 12.94 35.65
C ALA A 594 35.64 14.00 36.00
N ASP A 595 36.06 15.17 36.51
CA ASP A 595 35.12 16.24 36.96
C ASP A 595 34.20 16.75 35.84
N GLN A 596 34.69 16.74 34.59
CA GLN A 596 33.90 17.08 33.41
C GLN A 596 32.71 16.11 33.24
N ASP A 597 32.99 14.82 33.18
CA ASP A 597 31.99 13.76 33.03
C ASP A 597 31.05 13.69 34.24
N ALA A 598 31.59 13.88 35.46
CA ALA A 598 30.84 13.89 36.71
C ALA A 598 29.76 14.98 36.76
N THR A 599 29.95 16.08 36.02
CA THR A 599 29.00 17.20 35.98
C THR A 599 28.07 17.17 34.76
N PHE A 600 28.26 16.27 33.80
CA PHE A 600 27.48 16.21 32.55
C PHE A 600 25.96 16.24 32.79
N ILE A 601 25.41 15.26 33.53
CA ILE A 601 23.96 15.16 33.74
C ILE A 601 23.42 16.37 34.49
N ARG A 602 24.13 16.89 35.50
CA ARG A 602 23.75 18.13 36.19
C ARG A 602 23.66 19.31 35.22
N ASN A 603 24.69 19.51 34.41
CA ASN A 603 24.76 20.64 33.46
C ASN A 603 23.69 20.51 32.37
N LEU A 604 23.41 19.28 31.90
CA LEU A 604 22.35 18.98 30.94
C LEU A 604 20.96 19.29 31.51
N LEU A 605 20.68 18.84 32.74
CA LEU A 605 19.41 19.13 33.43
C LEU A 605 19.23 20.63 33.68
N GLN A 606 20.26 21.32 34.18
CA GLN A 606 20.20 22.75 34.47
C GLN A 606 20.09 23.63 33.21
N SER A 607 20.59 23.18 32.06
CA SER A 607 20.45 23.87 30.77
C SER A 607 19.21 23.47 29.95
N SER A 608 18.41 22.51 30.43
CA SER A 608 17.29 21.93 29.69
C SER A 608 16.08 22.84 29.47
N ASP A 609 15.99 23.98 30.17
CA ASP A 609 14.83 24.88 30.22
C ASP A 609 13.54 24.19 30.75
N SER A 610 13.74 23.30 31.74
CA SER A 610 12.71 22.57 32.48
C SER A 610 11.63 21.95 31.57
N PRO A 611 11.98 20.94 30.75
CA PRO A 611 11.08 20.37 29.76
C PRO A 611 10.02 19.50 30.42
N ASP A 612 8.83 19.41 29.84
CA ASP A 612 7.72 18.63 30.38
C ASP A 612 7.97 17.12 30.32
N MET A 613 8.91 16.69 29.46
CA MET A 613 9.36 15.31 29.29
C MET A 613 10.89 15.22 29.18
N LEU A 614 11.50 14.18 29.77
CA LEU A 614 12.89 13.78 29.53
C LEU A 614 12.94 12.31 29.10
N ILE A 615 13.58 12.05 27.96
CA ILE A 615 13.69 10.73 27.35
C ILE A 615 15.18 10.38 27.23
N PHE A 616 15.62 9.38 28.00
CA PHE A 616 17.00 8.88 27.97
C PHE A 616 17.03 7.52 27.28
N GLY A 617 17.60 7.47 26.07
CA GLY A 617 17.90 6.25 25.34
C GLY A 617 19.38 5.89 25.47
N PHE A 618 19.66 4.73 26.06
CA PHE A 618 21.00 4.16 26.15
C PHE A 618 21.14 2.95 25.23
N GLN A 619 22.36 2.73 24.75
CA GLN A 619 22.77 1.50 24.07
C GLN A 619 24.04 0.90 24.73
N GLU A 620 24.26 -0.40 24.50
CA GLU A 620 25.32 -1.25 25.09
C GLU A 620 25.59 -0.96 26.59
N LEU A 621 24.53 -0.78 27.39
CA LEU A 621 24.63 -0.51 28.84
C LEU A 621 25.08 -1.74 29.66
N VAL A 622 25.14 -2.91 29.02
CA VAL A 622 25.62 -4.19 29.55
C VAL A 622 26.78 -4.66 28.68
N ASP A 623 27.86 -5.14 29.32
CA ASP A 623 29.05 -5.64 28.61
C ASP A 623 28.73 -6.86 27.71
N LEU A 624 29.12 -6.72 26.44
CA LEU A 624 28.98 -7.73 25.38
C LEU A 624 30.31 -8.40 25.01
N GLU A 625 31.47 -7.84 25.41
CA GLU A 625 32.80 -8.28 24.97
C GLU A 625 33.33 -9.51 25.75
N ASP A 626 32.83 -9.82 26.95
CA ASP A 626 33.08 -11.12 27.60
C ASP A 626 32.39 -12.26 26.84
N LYS A 627 33.05 -12.70 25.77
CA LYS A 627 32.70 -13.87 24.95
C LYS A 627 32.47 -15.13 25.79
N THR A 628 33.14 -15.25 26.94
CA THR A 628 33.00 -16.39 27.85
C THR A 628 31.70 -16.35 28.64
N ALA A 629 31.29 -15.19 29.17
CA ALA A 629 29.99 -15.04 29.79
C ALA A 629 28.87 -15.08 28.74
N THR A 630 29.01 -14.32 27.65
CA THR A 630 28.05 -14.25 26.54
C THR A 630 27.76 -15.63 25.94
N ALA A 631 28.77 -16.45 25.65
CA ALA A 631 28.55 -17.83 25.21
C ALA A 631 27.91 -18.73 26.29
N LYS A 632 28.28 -18.58 27.58
CA LYS A 632 27.69 -19.35 28.68
C LYS A 632 26.22 -18.95 28.96
N ARG A 633 25.84 -17.70 28.68
CA ARG A 633 24.47 -17.17 28.76
C ARG A 633 23.57 -17.76 27.66
N PHE A 634 24.08 -18.02 26.47
CA PHE A 634 23.28 -18.52 25.34
C PHE A 634 23.10 -20.05 25.28
N PHE A 635 23.91 -20.85 25.99
CA PHE A 635 23.92 -22.33 25.86
C PHE A 635 23.49 -23.13 27.10
N LYS A 636 22.85 -22.52 28.13
CA LYS A 636 22.48 -23.23 29.36
C LYS A 636 20.98 -23.18 29.70
N SER A 637 20.43 -24.34 30.05
CA SER A 637 19.03 -24.53 30.39
C SER A 637 18.70 -24.24 31.85
N LYS A 638 17.79 -23.28 32.09
CA LYS A 638 16.82 -23.12 33.21
C LYS A 638 17.21 -23.40 34.68
N LYS A 639 18.48 -23.63 35.02
CA LYS A 639 18.91 -23.99 36.39
C LYS A 639 20.07 -23.16 36.96
N LYS A 640 20.51 -22.13 36.25
CA LYS A 640 21.48 -21.14 36.75
C LYS A 640 21.31 -19.78 36.05
N GLU A 641 20.07 -19.28 36.08
CA GLU A 641 19.61 -18.13 35.27
C GLU A 641 19.59 -16.81 36.07
N GLY A 642 19.40 -16.88 37.39
CA GLY A 642 19.20 -15.72 38.26
C GLY A 642 20.37 -14.73 38.30
N SER A 643 21.61 -15.17 38.52
CA SER A 643 22.76 -14.28 38.77
C SER A 643 23.05 -13.29 37.65
N ASP A 644 22.76 -13.66 36.40
CA ASP A 644 23.08 -12.85 35.23
C ASP A 644 21.92 -11.91 34.88
N GLN A 645 20.67 -12.35 35.03
CA GLN A 645 19.52 -11.43 35.00
C GLN A 645 19.57 -10.39 36.12
N GLU A 646 19.96 -10.81 37.33
CA GLU A 646 20.09 -9.95 38.51
C GLU A 646 21.16 -8.86 38.33
N ARG A 647 22.29 -9.20 37.70
CA ARG A 647 23.35 -8.23 37.33
C ARG A 647 22.93 -7.26 36.23
N MET A 648 22.29 -7.74 35.15
CA MET A 648 21.75 -6.83 34.11
C MET A 648 20.71 -5.88 34.71
N SER A 649 19.79 -6.43 35.52
CA SER A 649 18.82 -5.67 36.31
C SER A 649 19.49 -4.63 37.23
N HIS A 650 20.69 -4.90 37.75
CA HIS A 650 21.43 -3.94 38.57
C HIS A 650 21.84 -2.70 37.77
N GLN A 651 22.48 -2.86 36.61
CA GLN A 651 22.95 -1.71 35.80
C GLN A 651 21.80 -0.80 35.34
N TYR A 652 20.64 -1.36 34.95
CA TYR A 652 19.46 -0.55 34.63
C TYR A 652 18.91 0.20 35.85
N ARG A 653 18.90 -0.44 37.03
CA ARG A 653 18.49 0.20 38.30
C ARG A 653 19.43 1.32 38.69
N ASP A 654 20.75 1.10 38.63
CA ASP A 654 21.76 2.11 38.93
C ASP A 654 21.55 3.37 38.09
N TRP A 655 21.41 3.21 36.76
CA TRP A 655 21.16 4.33 35.84
C TRP A 655 19.80 5.00 36.06
N ARG A 656 18.73 4.23 36.30
CA ARG A 656 17.40 4.77 36.63
C ARG A 656 17.43 5.61 37.91
N ASP A 657 18.00 5.07 38.98
CA ASP A 657 17.98 5.67 40.31
C ASP A 657 18.96 6.85 40.41
N PHE A 658 20.07 6.81 39.68
CA PHE A 658 20.94 7.96 39.47
C PHE A 658 20.26 9.09 38.70
N LEU A 659 19.55 8.80 37.59
CA LEU A 659 18.83 9.82 36.83
C LEU A 659 17.68 10.42 37.64
N MET A 660 16.92 9.60 38.36
CA MET A 660 15.86 10.04 39.27
C MET A 660 16.41 10.98 40.35
N LYS A 661 17.47 10.57 41.06
CA LYS A 661 18.12 11.44 42.06
C LYS A 661 18.71 12.71 41.44
N SER A 662 19.26 12.63 40.23
CA SER A 662 19.79 13.80 39.52
C SER A 662 18.70 14.81 39.17
N LEU A 663 17.47 14.35 38.88
CA LEU A 663 16.32 15.23 38.69
C LEU A 663 15.94 15.91 40.01
N ASP A 664 15.80 15.14 41.10
CA ASP A 664 15.48 15.66 42.44
C ASP A 664 16.52 16.67 42.96
N ASP A 665 17.81 16.43 42.69
CA ASP A 665 18.92 17.28 43.13
C ASP A 665 19.09 18.56 42.30
N HIS A 666 18.63 18.60 41.03
CA HIS A 666 19.08 19.61 40.06
C HIS A 666 17.97 20.32 39.24
N MET A 667 16.73 19.81 39.22
CA MET A 667 15.60 20.51 38.59
C MET A 667 15.01 21.59 39.51
N PRO A 668 14.21 22.54 38.97
CA PRO A 668 13.54 23.55 39.80
C PRO A 668 12.60 22.88 40.82
N ARG A 669 12.64 23.30 42.08
CA ARG A 669 11.86 22.66 43.18
C ARG A 669 10.32 22.68 43.01
N HIS A 670 9.79 23.43 42.04
CA HIS A 670 8.38 23.44 41.68
C HIS A 670 8.04 22.49 40.51
N ASP A 671 9.03 22.09 39.71
CA ASP A 671 8.90 21.13 38.61
C ASP A 671 9.22 19.72 39.12
N LEU A 672 8.26 19.09 39.80
CA LEU A 672 8.39 17.70 40.25
C LEU A 672 8.29 16.74 39.05
N TYR A 673 9.26 15.85 38.91
CA TYR A 673 9.30 14.82 37.87
C TYR A 673 8.94 13.44 38.42
N HIS A 674 8.23 12.65 37.60
CA HIS A 674 7.91 11.27 37.89
C HIS A 674 8.50 10.37 36.81
N LEU A 675 8.98 9.19 37.20
CA LEU A 675 9.30 8.13 36.25
C LEU A 675 8.01 7.64 35.59
N LEU A 676 7.87 7.85 34.29
CA LEU A 676 6.74 7.35 33.50
C LEU A 676 6.94 5.89 33.12
N HIS A 677 8.12 5.55 32.58
CA HIS A 677 8.38 4.21 32.07
C HIS A 677 9.87 3.87 31.98
N THR A 678 10.17 2.57 32.10
CA THR A 678 11.48 1.97 31.79
C THR A 678 11.31 0.70 30.96
N ALA A 679 12.06 0.58 29.87
CA ALA A 679 12.10 -0.61 29.03
C ALA A 679 13.55 -1.01 28.68
N THR A 680 13.79 -2.29 28.42
CA THR A 680 15.14 -2.88 28.29
C THR A 680 15.19 -3.94 27.20
N LEU A 681 16.25 -3.97 26.38
CA LEU A 681 16.50 -5.02 25.39
C LEU A 681 18.02 -5.31 25.31
N VAL A 682 18.50 -6.24 26.13
CA VAL A 682 19.90 -6.75 26.24
C VAL A 682 20.96 -5.68 26.51
N GLY A 683 21.26 -4.82 25.53
CA GLY A 683 22.15 -3.66 25.69
C GLY A 683 21.42 -2.32 25.62
N LEU A 684 20.20 -2.29 25.10
CA LEU A 684 19.37 -1.08 25.02
C LEU A 684 18.62 -0.87 26.34
N PHE A 685 18.50 0.39 26.75
CA PHE A 685 17.68 0.81 27.89
C PHE A 685 17.01 2.15 27.57
N THR A 686 15.72 2.27 27.81
CA THR A 686 14.96 3.51 27.65
C THR A 686 14.34 3.88 28.98
N CYS A 687 14.56 5.12 29.43
CA CYS A 687 14.05 5.68 30.68
C CYS A 687 13.34 7.00 30.38
N ILE A 688 12.05 7.11 30.73
CA ILE A 688 11.23 8.30 30.44
C ILE A 688 10.72 8.89 31.75
N PHE A 689 10.99 10.18 31.95
CA PHE A 689 10.46 10.99 33.05
C PHE A 689 9.55 12.08 32.50
N VAL A 690 8.53 12.47 33.26
CA VAL A 690 7.58 13.54 32.91
C VAL A 690 7.26 14.41 34.11
N LYS A 691 6.94 15.69 33.87
CA LYS A 691 6.46 16.58 34.94
C LYS A 691 5.15 16.08 35.54
N SER A 692 4.95 16.35 36.83
CA SER A 692 3.72 16.03 37.55
C SER A 692 2.47 16.68 36.95
N SER A 693 2.60 17.81 36.26
CA SER A 693 1.53 18.50 35.52
C SER A 693 1.11 17.78 34.23
N LEU A 694 2.04 17.04 33.59
CA LEU A 694 1.77 16.30 32.36
C LEU A 694 1.31 14.86 32.66
N ARG A 695 1.74 14.29 33.79
CA ARG A 695 1.54 12.88 34.16
C ARG A 695 0.10 12.38 33.97
N ASP A 696 -0.89 13.12 34.48
CA ASP A 696 -2.28 12.65 34.50
C ASP A 696 -3.03 12.91 33.17
N ARG A 697 -2.36 13.57 32.21
CA ARG A 697 -2.77 13.71 30.81
C ARG A 697 -2.32 12.54 29.94
N ILE A 698 -1.44 11.67 30.46
CA ILE A 698 -0.85 10.55 29.71
C ILE A 698 -1.74 9.31 29.82
N ARG A 699 -2.08 8.72 28.67
CA ARG A 699 -2.99 7.57 28.55
C ARG A 699 -2.44 6.51 27.60
N ASN A 700 -3.02 5.31 27.64
CA ASN A 700 -2.73 4.19 26.72
C ASN A 700 -1.23 3.86 26.54
N LEU A 701 -0.45 3.84 27.64
CA LEU A 701 0.97 3.54 27.57
C LEU A 701 1.23 2.07 27.24
N SER A 702 2.01 1.84 26.19
CA SER A 702 2.47 0.53 25.73
C SER A 702 3.95 0.58 25.37
N ALA A 703 4.66 -0.52 25.60
CA ALA A 703 6.06 -0.67 25.21
C ALA A 703 6.34 -2.08 24.67
N SER A 704 7.16 -2.15 23.62
CA SER A 704 7.43 -3.37 22.85
C SER A 704 8.89 -3.42 22.38
N GLU A 705 9.41 -4.63 22.12
CA GLU A 705 10.80 -4.86 21.72
C GLU A 705 10.90 -5.60 20.37
N VAL A 706 11.84 -5.18 19.52
CA VAL A 706 12.16 -5.82 18.23
C VAL A 706 13.57 -6.40 18.30
N LYS A 707 13.71 -7.71 18.10
CA LYS A 707 15.01 -8.39 18.05
C LYS A 707 15.54 -8.40 16.61
N ARG A 708 16.80 -8.00 16.41
CA ARG A 708 17.46 -7.91 15.09
C ARG A 708 18.81 -8.65 15.03
N GLY A 709 19.46 -8.86 16.16
CA GLY A 709 20.74 -9.57 16.26
C GLY A 709 20.70 -10.98 15.67
N MET A 710 21.79 -11.36 14.97
CA MET A 710 21.98 -12.67 14.31
C MET A 710 20.76 -13.12 13.49
N GLY A 711 20.26 -12.24 12.61
CA GLY A 711 19.14 -12.54 11.71
C GLY A 711 17.77 -12.48 12.37
N GLY A 712 17.56 -11.57 13.34
CA GLY A 712 16.28 -11.39 14.04
C GLY A 712 16.09 -12.22 15.31
N LEU A 713 16.95 -13.21 15.57
CA LEU A 713 16.77 -14.14 16.68
C LEU A 713 17.27 -13.62 18.04
N HIS A 714 18.13 -12.59 18.07
CA HIS A 714 18.82 -12.13 19.29
C HIS A 714 18.60 -10.64 19.57
N GLY A 715 18.55 -10.27 20.85
CA GLY A 715 18.25 -8.90 21.29
C GLY A 715 19.44 -7.94 21.40
N ASN A 716 20.68 -8.38 21.11
CA ASN A 716 21.87 -7.53 21.24
C ASN A 716 21.94 -6.39 20.19
N LYS A 717 21.10 -6.48 19.15
CA LYS A 717 20.74 -5.42 18.20
C LYS A 717 19.22 -5.49 18.01
N GLY A 718 18.57 -4.36 17.80
CA GLY A 718 17.11 -4.27 17.87
C GLY A 718 16.58 -2.87 18.14
N ALA A 719 15.33 -2.79 18.59
CA ALA A 719 14.70 -1.56 19.06
C ALA A 719 13.80 -1.78 20.28
N ILE A 720 13.69 -0.74 21.09
CA ILE A 720 12.67 -0.53 22.13
C ILE A 720 11.73 0.55 21.61
N VAL A 721 10.43 0.27 21.58
CA VAL A 721 9.36 1.16 21.15
C VAL A 721 8.48 1.48 22.34
N VAL A 722 8.15 2.74 22.58
CA VAL A 722 7.22 3.18 23.64
C VAL A 722 6.20 4.15 23.03
N ARG A 723 4.91 3.79 23.04
CA ARG A 723 3.80 4.64 22.58
C ARG A 723 2.87 4.99 23.75
N PHE A 724 2.35 6.22 23.76
CA PHE A 724 1.27 6.67 24.65
C PHE A 724 0.53 7.85 24.01
N LEU A 725 -0.66 8.15 24.52
CA LEU A 725 -1.37 9.39 24.24
C LEU A 725 -0.94 10.47 25.26
N VAL A 726 -0.79 11.72 24.80
CA VAL A 726 -0.83 12.93 25.63
C VAL A 726 -2.09 13.69 25.24
N ASP A 727 -3.01 13.91 26.19
CA ASP A 727 -4.40 14.30 25.91
C ASP A 727 -5.03 13.39 24.83
N ASP A 728 -5.11 13.85 23.59
CA ASP A 728 -5.66 13.13 22.42
C ASP A 728 -4.63 13.05 21.26
N THR A 729 -3.33 13.04 21.60
CA THR A 729 -2.20 13.00 20.65
C THR A 729 -1.33 11.77 20.87
N SER A 730 -1.23 10.89 19.88
CA SER A 730 -0.30 9.75 19.90
C SER A 730 1.16 10.19 19.77
N MET A 731 1.99 9.80 20.73
CA MET A 731 3.44 9.92 20.71
C MET A 731 4.09 8.55 20.68
N CYS A 732 5.16 8.38 19.89
CA CYS A 732 5.90 7.12 19.77
C CYS A 732 7.41 7.39 19.80
N PHE A 733 8.08 6.90 20.84
CA PHE A 733 9.53 7.03 21.04
C PHE A 733 10.23 5.71 20.72
N ILE A 734 11.35 5.78 20.00
CA ILE A 734 12.10 4.61 19.52
C ILE A 734 13.57 4.77 19.93
N ASN A 735 14.08 3.79 20.66
CA ASN A 735 15.52 3.63 20.92
C ASN A 735 15.99 2.38 20.15
N CYS A 736 16.96 2.51 19.25
CA CYS A 736 17.42 1.39 18.43
C CYS A 736 18.95 1.25 18.40
N HIS A 737 19.44 0.01 18.27
CA HIS A 737 20.82 -0.30 17.94
C HIS A 737 20.85 -1.27 16.75
N LEU A 738 21.25 -0.77 15.58
CA LEU A 738 21.20 -1.46 14.29
C LEU A 738 22.50 -2.24 13.97
N ALA A 739 22.51 -3.01 12.87
CA ALA A 739 23.69 -3.71 12.37
C ALA A 739 24.97 -2.83 12.27
N ALA A 740 25.98 -3.20 13.05
CA ALA A 740 27.28 -2.53 13.07
C ALA A 740 28.17 -2.91 11.86
N GLY A 741 29.17 -2.07 11.56
CA GLY A 741 30.15 -2.28 10.51
C GLY A 741 29.98 -1.34 9.32
N GLN A 742 31.10 -0.81 8.80
CA GLN A 742 31.13 0.24 7.79
C GLN A 742 30.29 -0.12 6.55
N SER A 743 30.63 -1.23 5.89
CA SER A 743 29.97 -1.72 4.67
C SER A 743 28.56 -2.32 4.88
N GLN A 744 28.04 -2.36 6.11
CA GLN A 744 26.77 -3.04 6.46
C GLN A 744 25.54 -2.12 6.34
N ALA A 745 25.52 -1.21 5.35
CA ALA A 745 24.42 -0.28 5.13
C ALA A 745 23.09 -1.01 4.85
N ASN A 746 23.07 -1.96 3.92
CA ASN A 746 21.88 -2.75 3.60
C ASN A 746 21.34 -3.52 4.82
N SER A 747 22.22 -4.02 5.69
CA SER A 747 21.81 -4.68 6.93
C SER A 747 21.13 -3.71 7.91
N ARG A 748 21.57 -2.45 7.98
CA ARG A 748 20.87 -1.40 8.75
C ARG A 748 19.53 -1.00 8.13
N HIS A 749 19.44 -0.94 6.80
CA HIS A 749 18.17 -0.70 6.10
C HIS A 749 17.17 -1.82 6.39
N ASN A 750 17.59 -3.08 6.31
CA ASN A 750 16.78 -4.25 6.62
C ASN A 750 16.37 -4.32 8.11
N ASP A 751 17.21 -3.81 9.02
CA ASP A 751 16.85 -3.69 10.44
C ASP A 751 15.78 -2.63 10.65
N ILE A 752 15.93 -1.43 10.07
CA ILE A 752 14.94 -0.34 10.17
C ILE A 752 13.61 -0.72 9.52
N ALA A 753 13.61 -1.31 8.32
CA ALA A 753 12.39 -1.79 7.68
C ALA A 753 11.63 -2.75 8.60
N ALA A 754 12.29 -3.79 9.10
CA ALA A 754 11.67 -4.75 10.02
C ALA A 754 11.20 -4.14 11.36
N ILE A 755 11.90 -3.12 11.89
CA ILE A 755 11.47 -2.40 13.09
C ILE A 755 10.18 -1.61 12.82
N LEU A 756 10.07 -0.95 11.66
CA LEU A 756 8.94 -0.09 11.30
C LEU A 756 7.71 -0.87 10.80
N GLU A 757 7.92 -2.00 10.13
CA GLU A 757 6.88 -2.84 9.50
C GLU A 757 6.25 -3.87 10.46
N THR A 758 6.86 -4.16 11.61
CA THR A 758 6.30 -5.14 12.55
C THR A 758 5.11 -4.53 13.31
N PRO A 759 3.92 -5.16 13.34
CA PRO A 759 2.83 -4.78 14.24
C PRO A 759 3.19 -5.17 15.67
N LEU A 760 3.49 -4.17 16.50
CA LEU A 760 4.12 -4.32 17.82
C LEU A 760 3.25 -3.82 18.97
N LEU A 761 2.27 -2.98 18.66
CA LEU A 761 1.51 -2.21 19.65
C LEU A 761 0.03 -2.63 19.64
N PRO A 762 -0.75 -2.35 20.70
CA PRO A 762 -2.16 -2.70 20.75
C PRO A 762 -3.01 -1.90 19.74
N ALA A 763 -3.84 -2.59 18.97
CA ALA A 763 -4.84 -1.96 18.11
C ALA A 763 -5.92 -1.25 18.92
N GLU A 764 -6.18 0.03 18.63
CA GLU A 764 -7.40 0.72 19.03
C GLU A 764 -8.57 0.19 18.18
N ARG A 765 -9.57 -0.36 18.85
CA ARG A 765 -10.69 -1.05 18.20
C ARG A 765 -11.81 -0.08 17.83
N ASP A 766 -11.94 1.03 18.54
CA ASP A 766 -12.95 2.07 18.32
C ASP A 766 -12.58 2.95 17.11
N PRO A 767 -13.31 2.88 15.97
CA PRO A 767 -12.98 3.65 14.78
C PRO A 767 -12.98 5.17 15.03
N ASN A 768 -13.83 5.65 15.95
CA ASN A 768 -13.93 7.06 16.30
C ASN A 768 -12.69 7.57 17.02
N LYS A 769 -11.92 6.69 17.67
CA LYS A 769 -10.64 7.05 18.31
C LYS A 769 -9.46 6.89 17.37
N ARG A 770 -9.54 5.97 16.39
CA ARG A 770 -8.49 5.83 15.36
C ARG A 770 -8.34 7.10 14.54
N ILE A 771 -9.43 7.60 13.97
CA ILE A 771 -9.50 8.85 13.20
C ILE A 771 -8.98 10.08 13.98
N ASP A 772 -9.11 10.05 15.31
CA ASP A 772 -8.62 11.12 16.18
C ASP A 772 -7.12 10.97 16.49
N SER A 773 -6.61 9.75 16.65
CA SER A 773 -5.28 9.43 17.22
C SER A 773 -4.20 9.04 16.20
N TYR A 774 -4.60 8.51 15.05
CA TYR A 774 -3.75 7.92 14.01
C TYR A 774 -4.14 8.49 12.64
N THR A 775 -3.31 8.28 11.62
CA THR A 775 -3.61 8.77 10.26
C THR A 775 -3.20 7.77 9.18
N GLY A 776 -3.92 7.77 8.07
CA GLY A 776 -3.75 6.80 6.98
C GLY A 776 -4.37 5.44 7.34
N GLY A 777 -5.58 5.44 7.90
CA GLY A 777 -6.31 4.22 8.28
C GLY A 777 -5.62 3.37 9.36
N GLY A 778 -4.60 3.91 10.03
CA GLY A 778 -3.82 3.22 11.07
C GLY A 778 -4.67 2.86 12.29
N ASP A 779 -4.45 1.67 12.84
CA ASP A 779 -5.14 1.18 14.03
C ASP A 779 -4.33 1.33 15.32
N GLY A 780 -3.09 1.83 15.23
CA GLY A 780 -2.19 2.00 16.36
C GLY A 780 -1.24 0.81 16.57
N THR A 781 -1.30 -0.24 15.76
CA THR A 781 -0.38 -1.39 15.84
C THR A 781 1.02 -1.09 15.31
N LEU A 782 1.18 -0.13 14.39
CA LEU A 782 2.42 0.15 13.67
C LEU A 782 3.07 1.45 14.13
N ILE A 783 4.40 1.49 14.06
CA ILE A 783 5.17 2.73 14.23
C ILE A 783 4.82 3.77 13.14
N LEU A 784 4.38 3.27 11.97
CA LEU A 784 4.14 4.08 10.78
C LEU A 784 2.72 4.65 10.58
N ASP A 785 1.83 4.54 11.59
CA ASP A 785 0.45 5.07 11.61
C ASP A 785 0.33 6.64 11.62
N HIS A 786 1.30 7.35 11.03
CA HIS A 786 1.40 8.81 10.97
C HIS A 786 1.85 9.32 9.56
N GLU A 787 3.16 9.30 9.24
CA GLU A 787 3.73 9.52 7.88
C GLU A 787 4.76 8.43 7.49
N LEU A 788 5.57 8.63 6.45
CA LEU A 788 6.80 7.86 6.17
C LEU A 788 8.10 8.61 6.53
N SER A 789 8.25 9.83 6.05
CA SER A 789 9.52 10.58 6.09
C SER A 789 9.95 10.99 7.49
N PHE A 790 11.19 10.69 7.85
CA PHE A 790 11.84 11.24 9.03
C PHE A 790 12.66 12.50 8.68
N GLU A 791 12.63 13.47 9.57
CA GLU A 791 13.47 14.67 9.55
C GLU A 791 14.64 14.53 10.55
N GLU A 792 15.74 15.23 10.28
CA GLU A 792 16.90 15.36 11.14
C GLU A 792 17.46 16.79 10.98
N LEU A 793 17.82 17.46 12.10
CA LEU A 793 18.48 18.77 12.00
C LEU A 793 19.89 18.65 11.40
N PRO A 794 20.38 19.66 10.66
CA PRO A 794 21.76 19.68 10.15
C PRO A 794 22.78 19.49 11.28
N ILE A 795 23.57 18.42 11.18
CA ILE A 795 24.62 18.07 12.15
C ILE A 795 25.72 19.13 12.10
N LYS A 796 25.99 19.76 13.25
CA LYS A 796 27.02 20.82 13.42
C LYS A 796 28.12 20.42 14.42
N PHE A 797 28.15 19.16 14.82
CA PHE A 797 29.14 18.58 15.74
C PHE A 797 30.01 17.53 15.02
N ALA A 798 31.23 17.31 15.51
CA ALA A 798 32.15 16.31 14.95
C ALA A 798 31.65 14.86 15.23
N PRO A 799 32.12 13.85 14.48
CA PRO A 799 31.73 12.45 14.63
C PRO A 799 31.67 11.96 16.08
N THR A 800 30.65 11.16 16.42
CA THR A 800 30.41 10.71 17.80
C THR A 800 31.18 9.45 18.17
N TYR A 801 31.65 8.71 17.16
CA TYR A 801 32.38 7.45 17.22
C TYR A 801 33.59 7.53 16.28
N LYS A 802 34.69 6.80 16.47
CA LYS A 802 35.08 5.99 17.64
C LYS A 802 36.21 6.70 18.38
N TYR A 803 36.05 6.88 19.68
CA TYR A 803 37.09 7.45 20.54
C TYR A 803 37.90 6.37 21.28
N ASP A 804 39.12 6.72 21.68
CA ASP A 804 39.83 5.98 22.73
C ASP A 804 39.30 6.42 24.10
N VAL A 805 38.89 5.46 24.92
CA VAL A 805 38.16 5.71 26.18
C VAL A 805 39.02 6.54 27.14
N GLY A 806 38.43 7.62 27.68
CA GLY A 806 39.12 8.58 28.53
C GLY A 806 39.78 9.76 27.80
N THR A 807 39.88 9.73 26.46
CA THR A 807 40.55 10.76 25.65
C THR A 807 39.59 11.47 24.68
N ASP A 808 40.08 12.50 23.99
CA ASP A 808 39.41 13.12 22.82
C ASP A 808 40.03 12.66 21.48
N ASP A 809 40.86 11.62 21.50
CA ASP A 809 41.51 11.05 20.33
C ASP A 809 40.62 9.98 19.67
N TYR A 810 40.60 9.93 18.33
CA TYR A 810 39.91 8.88 17.59
C TYR A 810 40.74 7.59 17.53
N ASP A 811 40.05 6.45 17.63
CA ASP A 811 40.56 5.06 17.70
C ASP A 811 41.99 4.83 17.17
N THR A 812 42.98 4.93 18.06
CA THR A 812 44.40 4.69 17.74
C THR A 812 44.75 3.19 17.70
N SER A 813 43.82 2.31 18.09
CA SER A 813 44.03 0.86 18.10
C SER A 813 44.32 0.29 16.71
N GLU A 814 44.81 -0.94 16.64
CA GLU A 814 45.07 -1.68 15.39
C GLU A 814 43.86 -1.73 14.43
N LYS A 815 42.64 -1.56 14.96
CA LYS A 815 41.39 -1.59 14.18
C LYS A 815 41.12 -0.29 13.41
N ARG A 816 41.76 0.83 13.80
CA ARG A 816 41.70 2.17 13.19
C ARG A 816 40.34 2.52 12.58
N ARG A 817 39.28 2.45 13.37
CA ARG A 817 37.90 2.71 12.92
C ARG A 817 37.79 4.15 12.42
N SER A 818 37.35 4.31 11.18
CA SER A 818 37.02 5.63 10.62
C SER A 818 35.97 6.34 11.49
N PRO A 819 36.15 7.61 11.83
CA PRO A 819 35.15 8.37 12.57
C PRO A 819 33.79 8.41 11.86
N ALA A 820 32.70 8.31 12.62
CA ALA A 820 31.33 8.30 12.11
C ALA A 820 30.33 8.94 13.10
N TRP A 821 29.24 9.49 12.55
CA TRP A 821 28.06 9.91 13.30
C TRP A 821 27.11 8.72 13.47
N CYS A 822 27.43 7.86 14.45
CA CYS A 822 26.66 6.66 14.78
C CYS A 822 25.41 6.99 15.63
N ASP A 823 25.52 7.99 16.51
CA ASP A 823 24.50 8.38 17.47
C ASP A 823 23.66 9.50 16.86
N ARG A 824 22.35 9.28 16.73
CA ARG A 824 21.46 10.10 15.89
C ARG A 824 20.09 10.29 16.53
N LEU A 825 19.46 11.44 16.29
CA LEU A 825 18.09 11.75 16.67
C LEU A 825 17.31 12.17 15.43
N LEU A 826 16.25 11.42 15.10
CA LEU A 826 15.36 11.67 13.97
C LEU A 826 13.93 11.79 14.48
N TYR A 827 13.11 12.61 13.84
CA TYR A 827 11.72 12.88 14.25
C TYR A 827 10.76 12.89 13.05
N ARG A 828 9.45 12.84 13.31
CA ARG A 828 8.39 12.77 12.28
C ARG A 828 7.04 13.16 12.87
N GLY A 829 6.27 14.01 12.20
CA GLY A 829 4.92 14.41 12.63
C GLY A 829 4.49 15.78 12.12
N ARG A 830 4.18 15.86 10.81
CA ARG A 830 3.46 16.94 10.09
C ARG A 830 3.43 18.34 10.76
N GLY A 831 4.60 18.94 10.98
CA GLY A 831 4.74 20.29 11.56
C GLY A 831 4.41 20.44 13.06
N ARG A 832 3.83 19.42 13.70
CA ARG A 832 3.57 19.36 15.17
C ARG A 832 4.82 19.01 15.97
N ILE A 833 5.90 18.57 15.32
CA ILE A 833 7.21 18.39 15.96
C ILE A 833 8.17 19.43 15.42
N LYS A 834 8.84 20.15 16.35
CA LYS A 834 9.94 21.06 16.03
C LYS A 834 11.15 20.75 16.91
N GLN A 835 12.20 20.21 16.33
CA GLN A 835 13.49 20.14 17.00
C GLN A 835 14.09 21.56 17.13
N LEU A 836 14.62 21.88 18.31
CA LEU A 836 15.11 23.22 18.67
C LEU A 836 16.65 23.29 18.62
N ASP A 837 17.33 22.19 18.98
CA ASP A 837 18.78 22.04 18.86
C ASP A 837 19.18 20.58 18.64
N TYR A 838 20.46 20.38 18.30
CA TYR A 838 21.06 19.07 18.08
C TYR A 838 22.54 19.15 18.48
N VAL A 839 22.89 18.52 19.60
CA VAL A 839 24.13 18.81 20.35
C VAL A 839 24.82 17.51 20.76
N ARG A 840 26.15 17.46 20.59
CA ARG A 840 27.03 16.44 21.14
C ARG A 840 27.62 16.92 22.46
N HIS A 841 27.81 16.01 23.41
CA HIS A 841 28.42 16.29 24.71
C HIS A 841 29.78 15.62 24.85
N GLU A 842 30.76 16.33 25.39
CA GLU A 842 32.12 15.82 25.58
C GLU A 842 32.23 15.05 26.89
N VAL A 843 31.78 13.79 26.85
CA VAL A 843 31.87 12.80 27.94
C VAL A 843 32.79 11.67 27.49
N ARG A 844 33.78 11.30 28.31
CA ARG A 844 34.91 10.43 27.93
C ARG A 844 34.87 9.02 28.50
N VAL A 845 33.94 8.66 29.40
CA VAL A 845 33.78 7.27 29.91
C VAL A 845 33.40 6.21 28.86
N SER A 846 33.31 6.57 27.58
CA SER A 846 32.85 5.73 26.47
C SER A 846 33.64 6.03 25.19
N ASP A 847 33.66 5.08 24.25
CA ASP A 847 34.16 5.30 22.89
C ASP A 847 33.14 6.01 21.97
N HIS A 848 31.95 6.32 22.51
CA HIS A 848 30.91 7.14 21.92
C HIS A 848 30.66 8.42 22.74
N ARG A 849 30.33 9.52 22.07
CA ARG A 849 29.86 10.78 22.69
C ARG A 849 28.32 10.84 22.76
N PRO A 850 27.71 11.20 23.91
CA PRO A 850 26.26 11.43 24.00
C PRO A 850 25.76 12.50 23.03
N VAL A 851 24.55 12.33 22.52
CA VAL A 851 23.85 13.30 21.66
C VAL A 851 22.48 13.64 22.24
N THR A 852 22.13 14.92 22.24
CA THR A 852 20.82 15.41 22.69
C THR A 852 20.14 16.30 21.67
N GLY A 853 18.82 16.38 21.75
CA GLY A 853 18.02 17.42 21.11
C GLY A 853 16.86 17.80 22.00
N ARG A 854 16.64 19.11 22.18
CA ARG A 854 15.39 19.63 22.70
C ARG A 854 14.36 19.69 21.58
N PHE A 855 13.13 19.32 21.90
CA PHE A 855 12.01 19.30 20.99
C PHE A 855 10.87 20.12 21.59
N ARG A 856 10.03 20.63 20.69
CA ARG A 856 8.68 21.06 21.00
C ARG A 856 7.69 20.16 20.28
N PHE A 857 6.66 19.73 20.99
CA PHE A 857 5.57 18.92 20.46
C PHE A 857 4.25 19.65 20.67
N THR A 858 3.54 19.96 19.58
CA THR A 858 2.18 20.51 19.65
C THR A 858 1.20 19.35 19.83
N VAL A 859 0.62 19.25 21.03
CA VAL A 859 -0.43 18.27 21.35
C VAL A 859 -1.80 18.91 21.19
N LYS A 860 -2.76 18.13 20.70
CA LYS A 860 -4.19 18.48 20.67
C LYS A 860 -4.97 17.85 21.82
N ARG A 861 -6.04 18.53 22.22
CA ARG A 861 -7.10 18.07 23.11
C ARG A 861 -8.45 18.32 22.45
N ILE A 862 -9.31 17.31 22.40
CA ILE A 862 -10.57 17.33 21.65
C ILE A 862 -11.75 17.74 22.57
N ASP A 863 -12.58 18.70 22.16
CA ASP A 863 -13.91 18.86 22.76
C ASP A 863 -14.90 17.84 22.15
N PRO A 864 -15.53 16.95 22.94
CA PRO A 864 -16.40 15.90 22.41
C PRO A 864 -17.70 16.39 21.77
N ARG A 865 -18.14 17.63 22.04
CA ARG A 865 -19.38 18.20 21.49
C ARG A 865 -19.11 18.83 20.13
N ASP A 866 -18.10 19.67 20.04
CA ASP A 866 -17.76 20.35 18.78
C ASP A 866 -17.23 19.35 17.76
N ARG A 867 -16.51 18.30 18.22
CA ARG A 867 -16.10 17.14 17.41
C ARG A 867 -17.30 16.29 16.95
N ALA A 868 -18.40 16.28 17.68
CA ALA A 868 -19.64 15.61 17.24
C ALA A 868 -20.39 16.42 16.18
N VAL A 869 -20.38 17.76 16.28
CA VAL A 869 -20.94 18.65 15.24
C VAL A 869 -20.12 18.54 13.96
N ALA A 870 -18.80 18.67 14.03
CA ALA A 870 -17.90 18.51 12.88
C ALA A 870 -18.05 17.13 12.21
N TRP A 871 -18.27 16.07 13.01
CA TRP A 871 -18.55 14.72 12.49
C TRP A 871 -19.88 14.64 11.72
N MET A 872 -20.96 15.26 12.23
CA MET A 872 -22.24 15.31 11.50
C MET A 872 -22.11 16.07 10.17
N ASP A 873 -21.42 17.21 10.18
CA ASP A 873 -21.08 17.98 8.97
C ASP A 873 -20.26 17.16 7.97
N CYS A 874 -19.26 16.41 8.46
CA CYS A 874 -18.45 15.50 7.65
C CYS A 874 -19.29 14.36 7.04
N GLN A 875 -20.27 13.80 7.76
CA GLN A 875 -21.17 12.77 7.24
C GLN A 875 -22.04 13.33 6.11
N VAL A 876 -22.68 14.50 6.30
CA VAL A 876 -23.49 15.15 5.27
C VAL A 876 -22.67 15.47 4.02
N ARG A 877 -21.45 16.00 4.17
CA ARG A 877 -20.55 16.27 3.04
C ARG A 877 -20.12 15.00 2.29
N PHE A 878 -19.99 13.86 2.97
CA PHE A 878 -19.71 12.59 2.31
C PHE A 878 -20.92 12.05 1.52
N GLU A 879 -22.14 12.20 2.06
CA GLU A 879 -23.37 11.86 1.32
C GLU A 879 -23.53 12.74 0.08
N ASP A 880 -23.20 14.02 0.18
CA ASP A 880 -23.15 14.98 -0.93
C ASP A 880 -22.10 14.60 -2.00
N LEU A 881 -20.92 14.12 -1.58
CA LEU A 881 -19.88 13.60 -2.49
C LEU A 881 -20.35 12.32 -3.21
N ARG A 882 -20.88 11.35 -2.45
CA ARG A 882 -21.42 10.09 -2.97
C ARG A 882 -22.52 10.34 -4.00
N ALA A 883 -23.49 11.21 -3.70
CA ALA A 883 -24.53 11.58 -4.64
C ALA A 883 -24.00 12.25 -5.93
N ARG A 884 -22.87 12.98 -5.85
CA ARG A 884 -22.20 13.55 -7.04
C ARG A 884 -21.49 12.47 -7.87
N GLU A 885 -20.68 11.62 -7.24
CA GLU A 885 -19.98 10.53 -7.95
C GLU A 885 -20.95 9.51 -8.54
N GLU A 886 -22.02 9.18 -7.82
CA GLU A 886 -23.10 8.37 -8.35
C GLU A 886 -23.77 9.02 -9.56
N ASN A 887 -23.94 10.35 -9.59
CA ASN A 887 -24.51 11.08 -10.73
C ASN A 887 -23.50 11.31 -11.87
N ASN A 888 -22.19 11.30 -11.59
CA ASN A 888 -21.13 11.27 -12.59
C ASN A 888 -21.01 9.88 -13.25
N GLU A 889 -21.42 8.82 -12.53
CA GLU A 889 -21.54 7.45 -13.06
C GLU A 889 -22.89 7.16 -13.76
N LYS A 890 -23.87 8.08 -13.71
CA LYS A 890 -25.07 8.09 -14.58
C LYS A 890 -24.77 8.61 -15.99
#